data_AF-A0A267E3C9-F1
#
_entry.id   AF-A0A267E3C9-F1
#
_cell.length_a   1.000
_cell.length_b   1.000
_cell.length_c   1.000
_cell.angle_alpha   90.00
_cell.angle_beta   90.00
_cell.angle_gamma   90.00
#
_symmetry.space_group_name_H-M   'P 1'
#
loop_
_entity.id
_entity.type
_entity.pdbx_description
1 polymer ?
#
loop_
_entity_poly.entity_id
_entity_poly.type
_entity_poly.pdbx_seq_one_letter_code
_entity_poly.pdbx_strand_id
1 'polypeptide(L)'
;DKRLQPFIYAMRTSSTRDTHRNAVGGVCINDASHEECSAQGAWIDPGVESLETENSNTVDEITMCQAAVYIEDAVHYRSVFHRASYRMIRLYSFYYSPFWQWTIGAAIAVIHLLAFIEYPSSSLSATADISSPSYNLTRQRNQVPCWVPSFLEFVCLAVFFVDAVFKSVLLQSEQDVLKQPWLVAYFVIVSLSATMSLAFVFSGCGGFFHVHRALRPFFLVQNSSMMKKTIKCLHRTVPQVLTVLILIAVYLLIFTLIAMCIVQPIDLALDRANDTDGGDAAPDKADNKTDIVGISSEFSSFPQSLFNMLVLLTTANNPDITVRSYNFNRLYSLFFMAYLFIGLFCFMNMLTAVFYNQFRGYLTGAMQTRLFRRRLGVLAAFQVLHCCGGPQQRPMCEHQNVRTVPLACVVALLNKLRLPDWRLAILRENFAGHGPLLCFDDFKRGFAALDFPRTKSVPRMKQLSWPPAKLLQRIVVHKYFSWFSIFICAANTVGIAVSMHLAFDPVATRFDRFQAEHQVMIANYAFVVFYTVEHLLLLWALGWPYFSRHREHTFYGVCTLLLLGLSAAYLVLHRANFNTEGESPALRLLMRLANIIISLRVLRIVPRLKSIKIVWDSMRDILANLRFFLGVLAVAYYVFAVIGLQLFSGLITLEALANQTACDSYAHLDYASLHFNDFAAAIVVLWDLMIVNNWHVIANAFATAAGQAARIYFVIWWLVSAIIIMNTFTALILDIYFLRLSTKTTSPNPATPAFVQFDDFAQVFREHLVEPDYHQLMLAARHIRWLAPESAASATAAEAEAIDDEVA
;
A
#
# COMPACT_ATOMS: atom_id res chain seq x y z
N ASP A 1 -29.26 -35.09 -22.97
CA ASP A 1 -30.47 -35.65 -22.35
C ASP A 1 -30.52 -35.37 -20.86
N LYS A 2 -31.72 -34.95 -20.41
CA LYS A 2 -32.21 -34.76 -19.03
C LYS A 2 -31.37 -33.92 -18.04
N ARG A 3 -31.67 -32.61 -17.99
CA ARG A 3 -32.07 -31.82 -16.79
C ARG A 3 -32.07 -30.32 -17.14
N LEU A 4 -33.17 -29.86 -17.72
CA LEU A 4 -33.56 -28.45 -17.78
C LEU A 4 -35.04 -28.36 -17.40
N GLN A 5 -35.42 -27.32 -16.65
CA GLN A 5 -36.72 -26.98 -16.05
C GLN A 5 -36.94 -27.53 -14.62
N PRO A 6 -37.40 -26.70 -13.66
CA PRO A 6 -38.37 -25.60 -13.83
C PRO A 6 -37.97 -24.25 -13.17
N PHE A 7 -38.16 -23.13 -13.89
CA PHE A 7 -38.36 -21.78 -13.29
C PHE A 7 -38.98 -20.85 -14.37
N ILE A 8 -40.08 -21.30 -14.97
CA ILE A 8 -40.95 -20.49 -15.83
C ILE A 8 -42.38 -20.81 -15.39
N TYR A 9 -42.82 -20.26 -14.26
CA TYR A 9 -44.23 -20.18 -13.89
C TYR A 9 -44.43 -19.20 -12.72
N ALA A 10 -44.48 -17.90 -13.01
CA ALA A 10 -45.09 -16.87 -12.16
C ALA A 10 -44.95 -15.48 -12.82
N MET A 11 -45.50 -15.31 -14.03
CA MET A 11 -45.73 -13.97 -14.59
C MET A 11 -46.73 -14.05 -15.76
N ARG A 12 -48.03 -14.10 -15.46
CA ARG A 12 -49.15 -13.45 -16.17
C ARG A 12 -50.47 -14.15 -15.89
N THR A 13 -51.38 -13.39 -15.26
CA THR A 13 -52.86 -13.38 -15.28
C THR A 13 -53.25 -12.95 -13.87
N SER A 14 -53.88 -11.81 -13.61
CA SER A 14 -55.10 -11.30 -14.21
C SER A 14 -55.26 -9.80 -13.92
N SER A 15 -55.95 -9.11 -14.83
CA SER A 15 -56.54 -7.79 -14.61
C SER A 15 -58.00 -7.85 -15.05
N THR A 16 -58.86 -7.12 -14.33
CA THR A 16 -60.27 -6.75 -14.59
C THR A 16 -61.39 -7.73 -14.22
N ARG A 17 -62.15 -7.43 -13.14
CA ARG A 17 -63.57 -6.99 -13.18
C ARG A 17 -64.17 -6.73 -11.78
N ASP A 18 -64.49 -5.46 -11.55
CA ASP A 18 -65.69 -4.81 -10.97
C ASP A 18 -66.63 -5.41 -9.89
N THR A 19 -67.08 -4.47 -9.03
CA THR A 19 -68.37 -4.31 -8.31
C THR A 19 -68.60 -4.98 -6.93
N HIS A 20 -68.54 -4.18 -5.84
CA HIS A 20 -69.71 -3.76 -5.02
C HIS A 20 -69.31 -2.94 -3.74
N ARG A 21 -69.88 -1.73 -3.62
CA ARG A 21 -70.43 -0.97 -2.43
C ARG A 21 -70.09 -1.49 -1.01
N ASN A 22 -69.74 -0.71 0.05
CA ASN A 22 -70.22 0.57 0.63
C ASN A 22 -69.12 1.19 1.54
N ALA A 23 -68.82 2.51 1.51
CA ALA A 23 -69.21 3.59 2.47
C ALA A 23 -69.05 3.25 3.98
N VAL A 24 -68.36 4.04 4.84
CA VAL A 24 -68.72 5.39 5.34
C VAL A 24 -67.51 6.18 5.93
N GLY A 25 -67.52 7.51 5.71
CA GLY A 25 -66.90 8.63 6.49
C GLY A 25 -65.39 8.87 6.33
N GLY A 26 -64.82 10.00 5.85
CA GLY A 26 -65.22 11.43 5.80
C GLY A 26 -64.61 12.17 7.01
N VAL A 27 -63.70 13.15 6.90
CA VAL A 27 -63.95 14.56 6.48
C VAL A 27 -62.62 15.39 6.41
N CYS A 28 -62.52 16.24 5.37
CA CYS A 28 -61.86 17.56 5.09
C CYS A 28 -60.50 17.96 5.74
N ILE A 29 -59.44 18.39 5.02
CA ILE A 29 -59.19 19.55 4.12
C ILE A 29 -59.38 20.94 4.76
N ASN A 30 -58.29 21.70 4.89
CA ASN A 30 -58.21 23.09 4.41
C ASN A 30 -56.76 23.57 4.22
N ASP A 31 -56.62 24.38 3.17
CA ASP A 31 -55.45 24.98 2.52
C ASP A 31 -54.93 26.26 3.20
N ALA A 32 -53.82 26.77 2.59
CA ALA A 32 -53.23 28.12 2.62
C ALA A 32 -52.06 28.31 3.61
N SER A 33 -50.94 28.98 3.32
CA SER A 33 -50.44 29.72 2.15
C SER A 33 -48.95 30.07 2.38
N HIS A 34 -48.25 30.43 1.30
CA HIS A 34 -46.90 31.01 1.19
C HIS A 34 -46.48 32.04 2.27
N GLU A 35 -45.18 32.07 2.64
CA GLU A 35 -44.27 33.23 2.44
C GLU A 35 -42.80 32.96 2.88
N GLU A 36 -41.86 33.52 2.10
CA GLU A 36 -40.41 33.61 2.32
C GLU A 36 -40.00 34.83 3.17
N CYS A 37 -38.68 34.99 3.41
CA CYS A 37 -37.95 36.17 3.95
C CYS A 37 -37.99 36.35 5.48
N SER A 38 -37.03 36.96 6.17
CA SER A 38 -35.67 37.46 5.93
C SER A 38 -35.16 37.98 7.27
N ALA A 39 -33.84 38.13 7.44
CA ALA A 39 -33.21 38.71 8.62
C ALA A 39 -33.59 40.18 8.91
N GLN A 40 -33.78 40.52 10.20
CA GLN A 40 -33.58 41.81 10.90
C GLN A 40 -34.11 41.58 12.33
N GLY A 41 -33.40 41.77 13.44
CA GLY A 41 -32.64 42.95 13.85
C GLY A 41 -33.50 43.81 14.78
N ALA A 42 -33.65 43.43 16.06
CA ALA A 42 -34.27 44.30 17.07
C ALA A 42 -33.63 44.08 18.46
N TRP A 43 -33.07 45.17 18.98
CA TRP A 43 -32.51 45.32 20.32
C TRP A 43 -33.65 45.57 21.33
N ILE A 44 -33.68 44.82 22.44
CA ILE A 44 -34.31 45.24 23.70
C ILE A 44 -33.41 44.77 24.85
N ASP A 45 -33.00 45.73 25.68
CA ASP A 45 -32.14 45.62 26.87
C ASP A 45 -32.95 45.24 28.14
N PRO A 46 -32.31 44.95 29.30
CA PRO A 46 -32.51 43.72 30.05
C PRO A 46 -33.31 43.90 31.35
N GLY A 47 -33.93 42.82 31.84
CA GLY A 47 -34.61 42.85 33.13
C GLY A 47 -35.07 41.48 33.63
N VAL A 48 -34.17 40.79 34.33
CA VAL A 48 -34.44 39.90 35.48
C VAL A 48 -35.56 38.86 35.28
N GLU A 49 -35.26 37.74 34.62
CA GLU A 49 -35.84 36.40 34.92
C GLU A 49 -35.24 35.29 34.00
N SER A 50 -33.97 34.93 34.19
CA SER A 50 -33.42 33.66 33.64
C SER A 50 -32.01 33.41 34.16
N LEU A 51 -31.86 32.70 35.28
CA LEU A 51 -30.54 32.21 35.73
C LEU A 51 -30.47 30.71 36.02
N GLU A 52 -31.55 29.96 35.79
CA GLU A 52 -31.54 28.49 36.02
C GLU A 52 -31.92 27.65 34.78
N THR A 53 -32.43 28.24 33.70
CA THR A 53 -32.85 27.49 32.50
C THR A 53 -31.84 27.47 31.35
N GLU A 54 -30.77 28.29 31.36
CA GLU A 54 -29.72 28.23 30.33
C GLU A 54 -28.64 27.15 30.58
N ASN A 55 -28.50 26.66 31.82
CA ASN A 55 -27.48 25.66 32.16
C ASN A 55 -27.87 24.20 31.82
N SER A 56 -29.16 23.86 31.69
CA SER A 56 -29.57 22.49 31.33
C SER A 56 -29.36 22.19 29.85
N ASN A 57 -29.77 23.12 28.97
CA ASN A 57 -29.65 22.96 27.52
C ASN A 57 -28.19 22.89 27.05
N THR A 58 -27.28 23.62 27.70
CA THR A 58 -25.85 23.63 27.35
C THR A 58 -25.12 22.36 27.80
N VAL A 59 -25.47 21.79 28.95
CA VAL A 59 -24.91 20.52 29.46
C VAL A 59 -25.37 19.34 28.60
N ASP A 60 -26.61 19.33 28.13
CA ASP A 60 -27.12 18.32 27.20
C ASP A 60 -26.43 18.40 25.83
N GLU A 61 -26.11 19.61 25.35
CA GLU A 61 -25.44 19.76 24.06
C GLU A 61 -23.98 19.26 24.08
N ILE A 62 -23.25 19.53 25.17
CA ILE A 62 -21.85 19.11 25.35
C ILE A 62 -21.75 17.59 25.46
N THR A 63 -22.60 16.96 26.28
CA THR A 63 -22.65 15.51 26.46
C THR A 63 -23.00 14.78 25.16
N MET A 64 -23.91 15.34 24.37
CA MET A 64 -24.21 14.83 23.02
C MET A 64 -23.01 14.94 22.06
N CYS A 65 -22.28 16.06 22.07
CA CYS A 65 -21.10 16.21 21.22
C CYS A 65 -20.00 15.22 21.63
N GLN A 66 -19.82 15.00 22.93
CA GLN A 66 -18.86 14.02 23.45
C GLN A 66 -19.23 12.59 23.05
N ALA A 67 -20.50 12.20 23.20
CA ALA A 67 -20.97 10.89 22.77
C ALA A 67 -20.81 10.70 21.25
N ALA A 68 -21.04 11.75 20.45
CA ALA A 68 -20.82 11.70 19.00
C ALA A 68 -19.36 11.41 18.66
N VAL A 69 -18.41 12.09 19.32
CA VAL A 69 -16.97 11.85 19.13
C VAL A 69 -16.57 10.42 19.50
N TYR A 70 -17.06 9.88 20.62
CA TYR A 70 -16.76 8.50 21.01
C TYR A 70 -17.25 7.45 20.01
N ILE A 71 -18.42 7.66 19.40
CA ILE A 71 -18.92 6.80 18.34
C ILE A 71 -18.12 6.97 17.05
N GLU A 72 -17.76 8.20 16.67
CA GLU A 72 -16.87 8.44 15.52
C GLU A 72 -15.51 7.77 15.71
N ASP A 73 -14.95 7.82 16.91
CA ASP A 73 -13.71 7.15 17.29
C ASP A 73 -13.84 5.63 17.23
N ALA A 74 -14.97 5.10 17.70
CA ALA A 74 -15.29 3.67 17.60
C ALA A 74 -15.36 3.20 16.15
N VAL A 75 -15.94 4.00 15.25
CA VAL A 75 -16.05 3.69 13.82
C VAL A 75 -14.70 3.79 13.10
N HIS A 76 -13.82 4.69 13.54
CA HIS A 76 -12.49 4.87 12.96
C HIS A 76 -11.36 4.12 13.71
N TYR A 77 -11.69 3.30 14.70
CA TYR A 77 -10.74 2.53 15.53
C TYR A 77 -9.71 3.39 16.29
N ARG A 78 -10.10 4.59 16.69
CA ARG A 78 -9.28 5.55 17.46
C ARG A 78 -9.38 5.26 18.96
N SER A 79 -8.39 5.74 19.73
CA SER A 79 -8.41 5.63 21.19
C SER A 79 -9.28 6.72 21.81
N VAL A 80 -9.92 6.41 22.94
CA VAL A 80 -10.92 7.27 23.60
C VAL A 80 -10.27 8.29 24.57
N PHE A 81 -8.94 8.26 24.73
CA PHE A 81 -8.21 9.00 25.76
C PHE A 81 -7.91 10.48 25.42
N HIS A 82 -8.92 11.27 25.03
CA HIS A 82 -8.76 12.71 24.76
C HIS A 82 -9.41 13.57 25.86
N ARG A 83 -9.03 14.86 25.94
CA ARG A 83 -9.64 15.81 26.91
C ARG A 83 -11.10 16.10 26.52
N ALA A 84 -12.02 15.92 27.45
CA ALA A 84 -13.47 16.07 27.26
C ALA A 84 -14.00 17.52 27.39
N SER A 85 -13.18 18.55 27.19
CA SER A 85 -13.64 19.95 27.25
C SER A 85 -14.25 20.38 25.92
N TYR A 86 -15.28 21.23 25.93
CA TYR A 86 -15.99 21.69 24.71
C TYR A 86 -15.06 22.30 23.64
N ARG A 87 -14.09 23.12 24.05
CA ARG A 87 -13.07 23.69 23.14
C ARG A 87 -12.18 22.60 22.54
N MET A 88 -11.82 21.59 23.33
CA MET A 88 -10.99 20.46 22.88
C MET A 88 -11.73 19.56 21.91
N ILE A 89 -13.04 19.35 22.10
CA ILE A 89 -13.89 18.62 21.15
C ILE A 89 -13.95 19.32 19.79
N ARG A 90 -14.10 20.66 19.76
CA ARG A 90 -14.03 21.42 18.49
C ARG A 90 -12.66 21.29 17.83
N LEU A 91 -11.58 21.38 18.60
CA LEU A 91 -10.21 21.23 18.10
C LEU A 91 -9.96 19.82 17.54
N TYR A 92 -10.43 18.78 18.25
CA TYR A 92 -10.38 17.39 17.82
C TYR A 92 -11.11 17.19 16.48
N SER A 93 -12.30 17.77 16.39
CA SER A 93 -13.14 17.72 15.20
C SER A 93 -12.49 18.40 14.00
N PHE A 94 -11.78 19.51 14.21
CA PHE A 94 -10.99 20.18 13.18
C PHE A 94 -9.76 19.34 12.76
N TYR A 95 -9.02 18.80 13.72
CA TYR A 95 -7.83 17.98 13.46
C TYR A 95 -8.16 16.72 12.64
N TYR A 96 -9.29 16.08 12.91
CA TYR A 96 -9.76 14.92 12.13
C TYR A 96 -10.62 15.29 10.92
N SER A 97 -10.75 16.57 10.58
CA SER A 97 -11.41 16.99 9.36
C SER A 97 -10.66 16.47 8.12
N PRO A 98 -11.37 16.18 7.01
CA PRO A 98 -10.74 15.72 5.78
C PRO A 98 -9.72 16.73 5.23
N PHE A 99 -9.95 18.03 5.47
CA PHE A 99 -9.04 19.09 5.07
C PHE A 99 -7.67 18.97 5.76
N TRP A 100 -7.63 18.93 7.09
CA TRP A 100 -6.35 18.88 7.82
C TRP A 100 -5.60 17.56 7.58
N GLN A 101 -6.32 16.44 7.53
CA GLN A 101 -5.74 15.13 7.21
C GLN A 101 -5.16 15.08 5.79
N TRP A 102 -5.80 15.74 4.81
CA TRP A 102 -5.27 15.85 3.45
C TRP A 102 -4.02 16.74 3.41
N THR A 103 -4.00 17.86 4.16
CA THR A 103 -2.82 18.72 4.28
C THR A 103 -1.61 17.98 4.85
N ILE A 104 -1.78 17.20 5.92
CA ILE A 104 -0.71 16.35 6.46
C ILE A 104 -0.26 15.33 5.41
N GLY A 105 -1.20 14.66 4.74
CA GLY A 105 -0.89 13.70 3.69
C GLY A 105 -0.12 14.31 2.52
N ALA A 106 -0.49 15.52 2.10
CA ALA A 106 0.20 16.28 1.06
C ALA A 106 1.61 16.69 1.50
N ALA A 107 1.79 17.17 2.74
CA ALA A 107 3.11 17.50 3.28
C ALA A 107 4.04 16.28 3.34
N ILE A 108 3.52 15.11 3.74
CA ILE A 108 4.27 13.84 3.71
C ILE A 108 4.66 13.48 2.26
N ALA A 109 3.73 13.59 1.30
CA ALA A 109 4.03 13.30 -0.09
C ALA A 109 5.11 14.24 -0.65
N VAL A 110 4.97 15.55 -0.41
CA VAL A 110 5.92 16.57 -0.88
C VAL A 110 7.31 16.32 -0.31
N ILE A 111 7.47 16.17 1.02
CA ILE A 111 8.81 16.02 1.63
C ILE A 111 9.56 14.76 1.16
N HIS A 112 8.85 13.69 0.78
CA HIS A 112 9.46 12.49 0.21
C HIS A 112 9.76 12.65 -1.29
N LEU A 113 8.92 13.37 -2.03
CA LEU A 113 9.15 13.66 -3.46
C LEU A 113 10.30 14.65 -3.67
N LEU A 114 10.62 15.49 -2.68
CA LEU A 114 11.78 16.39 -2.71
C LEU A 114 13.09 15.64 -3.01
N ALA A 115 13.22 14.37 -2.59
CA ALA A 115 14.41 13.55 -2.86
C ALA A 115 14.70 13.35 -4.37
N PHE A 116 13.70 13.49 -5.25
CA PHE A 116 13.90 13.39 -6.70
C PHE A 116 14.43 14.67 -7.33
N ILE A 117 14.39 15.80 -6.62
CA ILE A 117 14.71 17.14 -7.12
C ILE A 117 15.98 17.72 -6.46
N GLU A 118 16.24 17.36 -5.20
CA GLU A 118 17.34 17.85 -4.38
C GLU A 118 18.72 17.34 -4.83
N TYR A 119 19.75 18.19 -4.82
CA TYR A 119 21.14 17.78 -5.08
C TYR A 119 21.65 16.74 -4.04
N PRO A 120 22.37 15.66 -4.42
CA PRO A 120 22.91 15.33 -5.75
C PRO A 120 21.86 14.85 -6.79
N SER A 121 20.62 14.65 -6.38
CA SER A 121 19.55 13.96 -7.09
C SER A 121 18.66 14.90 -7.94
N SER A 122 19.10 15.28 -9.13
CA SER A 122 18.19 15.72 -10.20
C SER A 122 17.71 14.51 -11.01
N SER A 123 16.85 13.67 -10.42
CA SER A 123 16.44 12.36 -10.94
C SER A 123 15.43 12.43 -12.12
N LEU A 124 15.24 13.63 -12.69
CA LEU A 124 14.37 13.90 -13.84
C LEU A 124 15.05 13.62 -15.19
N SER A 125 16.21 12.97 -15.21
CA SER A 125 16.82 12.50 -16.45
C SER A 125 16.01 11.32 -17.02
N ALA A 126 15.84 11.29 -18.34
CA ALA A 126 15.12 10.20 -19.02
C ALA A 126 15.93 8.87 -19.04
N THR A 127 17.21 8.93 -18.68
CA THR A 127 18.15 7.82 -18.68
C THR A 127 19.03 7.90 -17.43
N ALA A 128 19.43 6.74 -16.92
CA ALA A 128 20.42 6.58 -15.85
C ALA A 128 21.80 6.18 -16.40
N ASP A 129 21.93 5.97 -17.71
CA ASP A 129 23.21 5.60 -18.32
C ASP A 129 24.14 6.81 -18.41
N ILE A 130 25.25 6.75 -17.66
CA ILE A 130 26.28 7.80 -17.59
C ILE A 130 26.98 7.99 -18.95
N SER A 131 27.07 6.94 -19.77
CA SER A 131 27.73 7.01 -21.09
C SER A 131 26.91 7.81 -22.10
N SER A 132 25.60 7.91 -21.87
CA SER A 132 24.71 8.62 -22.77
C SER A 132 24.95 10.15 -22.69
N PRO A 133 25.13 10.85 -23.82
CA PRO A 133 25.32 12.31 -23.84
C PRO A 133 24.14 13.06 -23.20
N SER A 134 22.95 12.49 -23.33
CA SER A 134 21.70 13.00 -22.78
C SER A 134 21.71 13.05 -21.25
N TYR A 135 22.41 12.14 -20.56
CA TYR A 135 22.48 12.11 -19.11
C TYR A 135 23.12 13.38 -18.54
N ASN A 136 24.34 13.70 -19.01
CA ASN A 136 25.09 14.87 -18.54
C ASN A 136 24.38 16.19 -18.89
N LEU A 137 23.81 16.29 -20.10
CA LEU A 137 23.09 17.48 -20.55
C LEU A 137 21.85 17.77 -19.69
N THR A 138 21.09 16.72 -19.37
CA THR A 138 19.86 16.84 -18.58
C THR A 138 20.16 17.12 -17.11
N ARG A 139 21.23 16.51 -16.58
CA ARG A 139 21.70 16.74 -15.21
C ARG A 139 22.18 18.16 -14.97
N GLN A 140 22.87 18.79 -15.94
CA GLN A 140 23.28 20.19 -15.84
C GLN A 140 22.08 21.15 -15.95
N ARG A 141 21.11 20.86 -16.82
CA ARG A 141 19.96 21.74 -17.07
C ARG A 141 18.93 21.73 -15.93
N ASN A 142 18.78 20.62 -15.22
CA ASN A 142 17.74 20.43 -14.21
C ASN A 142 18.21 20.73 -12.77
N GLN A 143 19.33 21.42 -12.59
CA GLN A 143 19.78 21.83 -11.25
C GLN A 143 18.88 22.96 -10.74
N VAL A 144 17.98 22.62 -9.82
CA VAL A 144 17.12 23.60 -9.16
C VAL A 144 17.96 24.38 -8.15
N PRO A 145 17.82 25.71 -8.06
CA PRO A 145 18.47 26.51 -7.04
C PRO A 145 18.18 25.96 -5.64
N CYS A 146 19.19 25.82 -4.80
CA CYS A 146 19.08 25.11 -3.52
C CYS A 146 18.06 25.69 -2.53
N TRP A 147 17.74 26.99 -2.63
CA TRP A 147 16.74 27.63 -1.76
C TRP A 147 15.32 27.11 -2.01
N VAL A 148 15.01 26.61 -3.21
CA VAL A 148 13.67 26.10 -3.56
C VAL A 148 13.31 24.83 -2.78
N PRO A 149 14.10 23.73 -2.83
CA PRO A 149 13.80 22.56 -2.03
C PRO A 149 13.89 22.84 -0.53
N SER A 150 14.85 23.65 -0.07
CA SER A 150 14.92 24.04 1.34
C SER A 150 13.68 24.80 1.81
N PHE A 151 13.15 25.72 1.00
CA PHE A 151 11.91 26.43 1.32
C PHE A 151 10.71 25.47 1.43
N LEU A 152 10.54 24.57 0.46
CA LEU A 152 9.48 23.56 0.50
C LEU A 152 9.61 22.63 1.71
N GLU A 153 10.84 22.28 2.09
CA GLU A 153 11.12 21.50 3.30
C GLU A 153 10.70 22.26 4.57
N PHE A 154 11.05 23.54 4.70
CA PHE A 154 10.62 24.36 5.84
C PHE A 154 9.10 24.47 5.96
N VAL A 155 8.40 24.63 4.84
CA VAL A 155 6.92 24.64 4.82
C VAL A 155 6.37 23.30 5.34
N CYS A 156 6.94 22.17 4.90
CA CYS A 156 6.54 20.85 5.38
C CYS A 156 6.84 20.67 6.88
N LEU A 157 8.03 21.05 7.34
CA LEU A 157 8.44 20.97 8.74
C LEU A 157 7.57 21.85 9.65
N ALA A 158 7.15 23.02 9.19
CA ALA A 158 6.19 23.86 9.92
C ALA A 158 4.83 23.17 10.08
N VAL A 159 4.32 22.54 9.02
CA VAL A 159 3.08 21.74 9.10
C VAL A 159 3.24 20.58 10.10
N PHE A 160 4.38 19.89 10.10
CA PHE A 160 4.65 18.81 11.06
C PHE A 160 4.81 19.29 12.51
N PHE A 161 5.41 20.46 12.71
CA PHE A 161 5.49 21.08 14.03
C PHE A 161 4.09 21.40 14.55
N VAL A 162 3.24 22.01 13.72
CA VAL A 162 1.84 22.30 14.07
C VAL A 162 1.06 21.01 14.35
N ASP A 163 1.26 19.95 13.56
CA ASP A 163 0.68 18.62 13.81
C ASP A 163 1.15 18.01 15.15
N ALA A 164 2.43 18.13 15.50
CA ALA A 164 2.96 17.69 16.78
C ALA A 164 2.33 18.46 17.95
N VAL A 165 2.16 19.77 17.80
CA VAL A 165 1.47 20.63 18.78
C VAL A 165 -0.02 20.25 18.91
N PHE A 166 -0.73 20.00 17.81
CA PHE A 166 -2.12 19.54 17.88
C PHE A 166 -2.24 18.22 18.65
N LYS A 167 -1.34 17.26 18.39
CA LYS A 167 -1.31 15.99 19.11
C LYS A 167 -1.01 16.19 20.59
N SER A 168 -0.04 17.03 20.96
CA SER A 168 0.30 17.26 22.37
C SER A 168 -0.83 17.95 23.15
N VAL A 169 -1.49 18.94 22.55
CA VAL A 169 -2.63 19.66 23.16
C VAL A 169 -3.83 18.73 23.37
N LEU A 170 -4.00 17.74 22.49
CA LEU A 170 -5.12 16.81 22.56
C LEU A 170 -4.97 15.78 23.70
N LEU A 171 -3.74 15.48 24.13
CA LEU A 171 -3.46 14.58 25.24
C LEU A 171 -3.90 15.17 26.59
N GLN A 172 -4.32 14.31 27.51
CA GLN A 172 -4.96 14.72 28.77
C GLN A 172 -4.04 15.44 29.77
N SER A 173 -2.73 15.18 29.76
CA SER A 173 -1.74 15.82 30.63
C SER A 173 -0.43 16.08 29.90
N GLU A 174 0.33 17.09 30.34
CA GLU A 174 1.71 17.34 29.86
C GLU A 174 2.63 16.15 30.20
N GLN A 175 2.39 15.48 31.33
CA GLN A 175 3.10 14.27 31.70
C GLN A 175 2.77 13.09 30.79
N ASP A 176 1.58 13.05 30.20
CA ASP A 176 1.19 11.99 29.25
C ASP A 176 1.90 12.15 27.90
N VAL A 177 2.24 13.39 27.52
CA VAL A 177 3.05 13.68 26.33
C VAL A 177 4.44 13.07 26.46
N LEU A 178 5.08 13.24 27.62
CA LEU A 178 6.42 12.69 27.89
C LEU A 178 6.42 11.16 27.98
N LYS A 179 5.30 10.55 28.38
CA LYS A 179 5.14 9.09 28.41
C LYS A 179 5.01 8.46 27.01
N GLN A 180 4.67 9.24 25.98
CA GLN A 180 4.48 8.73 24.62
C GLN A 180 5.76 8.86 23.78
N PRO A 181 6.57 7.79 23.61
CA PRO A 181 7.89 7.88 22.99
C PRO A 181 7.83 8.36 21.53
N TRP A 182 6.78 7.95 20.79
CA TRP A 182 6.56 8.39 19.40
C TRP A 182 6.29 9.89 19.27
N LEU A 183 5.67 10.52 20.27
CA LEU A 183 5.37 11.95 20.24
C LEU A 183 6.61 12.77 20.64
N VAL A 184 7.36 12.31 21.64
CA VAL A 184 8.66 12.89 22.00
C VAL A 184 9.65 12.82 20.83
N ALA A 185 9.78 11.65 20.21
CA ALA A 185 10.62 11.47 19.02
C ALA A 185 10.20 12.41 17.88
N TYR A 186 8.90 12.70 17.75
CA TYR A 186 8.40 13.62 16.72
C TYR A 186 8.87 15.05 16.93
N PHE A 187 8.79 15.59 18.15
CA PHE A 187 9.33 16.91 18.46
C PHE A 187 10.85 16.97 18.24
N VAL A 188 11.57 15.93 18.68
CA VAL A 188 13.03 15.85 18.51
C VAL A 188 13.41 15.85 17.03
N ILE A 189 12.77 15.00 16.21
CA ILE A 189 13.09 14.86 14.78
C ILE A 189 12.71 16.10 13.98
N VAL A 190 11.53 16.71 14.24
CA VAL A 190 11.14 17.96 13.57
C VAL A 190 12.13 19.08 13.90
N SER A 191 12.50 19.22 15.18
CA SER A 191 13.43 20.25 15.62
C SER A 191 14.83 20.04 15.05
N LEU A 192 15.33 18.80 15.09
CA LEU A 192 16.62 18.43 14.52
C LEU A 192 16.67 18.63 12.99
N SER A 193 15.60 18.27 12.28
CA SER A 193 15.50 18.47 10.84
C SER A 193 15.43 19.95 10.48
N ALA A 194 14.73 20.77 11.27
CA ALA A 194 14.64 22.21 11.07
C ALA A 194 16.00 22.90 11.30
N THR A 195 16.72 22.54 12.37
CA THR A 195 18.05 23.11 12.64
C THR A 195 19.08 22.70 11.60
N MET A 196 19.07 21.45 11.14
CA MET A 196 19.95 20.98 10.07
C MET A 196 19.64 21.64 8.73
N SER A 197 18.36 21.77 8.35
CA SER A 197 17.97 22.44 7.11
C SER A 197 18.37 23.93 7.14
N LEU A 198 18.23 24.58 8.31
CA LEU A 198 18.65 25.96 8.51
C LEU A 198 20.17 26.12 8.41
N ALA A 199 20.93 25.23 9.04
CA ALA A 199 22.39 25.22 8.94
C ALA A 199 22.86 25.02 7.49
N PHE A 200 22.19 24.16 6.71
CA PHE A 200 22.50 23.93 5.29
C PHE A 200 22.28 25.18 4.42
N VAL A 201 21.20 25.94 4.65
CA VAL A 201 20.97 27.20 3.95
C VAL A 201 22.02 28.24 4.31
N PHE A 202 22.36 28.37 5.60
CA PHE A 202 23.38 29.31 6.05
C PHE A 202 24.80 28.97 5.58
N SER A 203 25.12 27.70 5.35
CA SER A 203 26.42 27.27 4.82
C SER A 203 26.56 27.45 3.30
N GLY A 204 25.63 28.16 2.66
CA GLY A 204 25.68 28.40 1.21
C GLY A 204 25.44 27.13 0.39
N CYS A 205 24.66 26.18 0.92
CA CYS A 205 24.33 24.91 0.26
C CYS A 205 25.55 24.00 0.00
N GLY A 206 26.68 24.28 0.65
CA GLY A 206 27.88 23.44 0.65
C GLY A 206 28.14 22.82 2.02
N GLY A 207 28.64 21.58 2.04
CA GLY A 207 29.48 21.10 3.14
C GLY A 207 28.84 20.37 4.33
N PHE A 208 27.58 19.95 4.29
CA PHE A 208 27.04 19.06 5.34
C PHE A 208 26.44 17.78 4.76
N PHE A 209 26.73 16.64 5.40
CA PHE A 209 26.02 15.39 5.13
C PHE A 209 24.53 15.63 5.32
N HIS A 210 23.73 15.31 4.31
CA HIS A 210 22.28 15.51 4.31
C HIS A 210 21.57 14.46 5.18
N VAL A 211 22.07 14.23 6.40
CA VAL A 211 21.60 13.20 7.34
C VAL A 211 20.13 13.43 7.69
N HIS A 212 19.67 14.68 7.71
CA HIS A 212 18.26 15.02 7.93
C HIS A 212 17.32 14.35 6.92
N ARG A 213 17.77 14.08 5.68
CA ARG A 213 16.96 13.37 4.67
C ARG A 213 16.60 11.96 5.14
N ALA A 214 17.54 11.26 5.78
CA ALA A 214 17.32 9.90 6.29
C ALA A 214 16.25 9.85 7.41
N LEU A 215 15.92 10.99 8.02
CA LEU A 215 14.88 11.10 9.04
C LEU A 215 13.46 11.29 8.46
N ARG A 216 13.32 11.74 7.20
CA ARG A 216 12.01 12.01 6.57
C ARG A 216 11.02 10.82 6.61
N PRO A 217 11.46 9.55 6.42
CA PRO A 217 10.58 8.39 6.54
C PRO A 217 9.88 8.25 7.90
N PHE A 218 10.44 8.86 8.96
CA PHE A 218 9.79 8.91 10.26
C PHE A 218 8.41 9.57 10.18
N PHE A 219 8.23 10.62 9.36
CA PHE A 219 6.94 11.31 9.24
C PHE A 219 5.85 10.42 8.65
N LEU A 220 6.22 9.53 7.71
CA LEU A 220 5.30 8.53 7.16
C LEU A 220 4.91 7.49 8.21
N VAL A 221 5.89 6.96 8.96
CA VAL A 221 5.66 6.00 10.05
C VAL A 221 4.83 6.62 11.17
N GLN A 222 5.13 7.85 11.56
CA GLN A 222 4.48 8.55 12.66
C GLN A 222 2.97 8.73 12.44
N ASN A 223 2.56 8.97 11.19
CA ASN A 223 1.17 9.16 10.82
C ASN A 223 0.37 7.83 10.75
N SER A 224 1.05 6.70 10.50
CA SER A 224 0.39 5.41 10.28
C SER A 224 0.48 4.51 11.52
N SER A 225 -0.64 4.34 12.23
CA SER A 225 -0.72 3.45 13.40
C SER A 225 -0.43 1.97 13.06
N MET A 226 -0.80 1.53 11.86
CA MET A 226 -0.53 0.15 11.41
C MET A 226 0.95 -0.06 11.10
N MET A 227 1.64 0.92 10.50
CA MET A 227 3.08 0.80 10.25
C MET A 227 3.88 0.75 11.56
N LYS A 228 3.48 1.53 12.58
CA LYS A 228 4.06 1.43 13.93
C LYS A 228 3.92 0.03 14.50
N LYS A 229 2.73 -0.56 14.40
CA LYS A 229 2.49 -1.95 14.84
C LYS A 229 3.33 -2.94 14.04
N THR A 230 3.48 -2.76 12.73
CA THR A 230 4.29 -3.64 11.88
C THR A 230 5.78 -3.55 12.24
N ILE A 231 6.29 -2.34 12.49
CA ILE A 231 7.69 -2.13 12.93
C ILE A 231 7.92 -2.69 14.34
N LYS A 232 6.99 -2.48 15.29
CA LYS A 232 7.09 -3.06 16.65
C LYS A 232 7.10 -4.59 16.59
N CYS A 233 6.25 -5.17 15.74
CA CYS A 233 6.25 -6.61 15.49
C CYS A 233 7.57 -7.08 14.89
N LEU A 234 8.05 -6.42 13.83
CA LEU A 234 9.34 -6.74 13.21
C LEU A 234 10.47 -6.70 14.24
N HIS A 235 10.52 -5.66 15.08
CA HIS A 235 11.48 -5.54 16.16
C HIS A 235 11.36 -6.70 17.18
N ARG A 236 10.16 -7.13 17.54
CA ARG A 236 9.93 -8.30 18.42
C ARG A 236 10.40 -9.61 17.77
N THR A 237 10.41 -9.71 16.43
CA THR A 237 10.92 -10.89 15.71
C THR A 237 12.44 -10.95 15.61
N VAL A 238 13.14 -9.80 15.62
CA VAL A 238 14.59 -9.71 15.43
C VAL A 238 15.39 -10.62 16.38
N PRO A 239 15.11 -10.70 17.70
CA PRO A 239 15.89 -11.55 18.60
C PRO A 239 15.90 -13.03 18.21
N GLN A 240 14.75 -13.57 17.77
CA GLN A 240 14.65 -14.98 17.39
C GLN A 240 15.33 -15.24 16.04
N VAL A 241 15.16 -14.32 15.10
CA VAL A 241 15.84 -14.36 13.80
C VAL A 241 17.35 -14.28 14.00
N LEU A 242 17.82 -13.43 14.93
CA LEU A 242 19.23 -13.27 15.25
C LEU A 242 19.86 -14.59 15.74
N THR A 243 19.14 -15.40 16.51
CA THR A 243 19.63 -16.74 16.90
C THR A 243 19.93 -17.63 15.70
N VAL A 244 19.05 -17.63 14.69
CA VAL A 244 19.26 -18.41 13.45
C VAL A 244 20.38 -17.79 12.60
N LEU A 245 20.45 -16.47 12.53
CA LEU A 245 21.52 -15.77 11.81
C LEU A 245 22.89 -16.02 12.44
N ILE A 246 22.99 -16.12 13.77
CA ILE A 246 24.23 -16.51 14.45
C ILE A 246 24.61 -17.95 14.05
N LEU A 247 23.65 -18.87 13.99
CA LEU A 247 23.91 -20.24 13.53
C LEU A 247 24.41 -20.27 12.08
N ILE A 248 23.79 -19.48 11.19
CA ILE A 248 24.24 -19.30 9.80
C ILE A 248 25.63 -18.68 9.74
N ALA A 249 25.93 -17.70 10.60
CA ALA A 249 27.25 -17.07 10.65
C ALA A 249 28.34 -18.07 11.08
N VAL A 250 28.08 -18.88 12.12
CA VAL A 250 29.00 -19.95 12.54
C VAL A 250 29.20 -20.97 11.42
N TYR A 251 28.12 -21.37 10.76
CA TYR A 251 28.17 -22.25 9.60
C TYR A 251 29.04 -21.67 8.47
N LEU A 252 28.83 -20.40 8.11
CA LEU A 252 29.63 -19.70 7.11
C LEU A 252 31.11 -19.65 7.49
N LEU A 253 31.43 -19.35 8.76
CA LEU A 253 32.81 -19.29 9.23
C LEU A 253 33.50 -20.66 9.12
N ILE A 254 32.86 -21.74 9.59
CA ILE A 254 33.41 -23.09 9.54
C ILE A 254 33.67 -23.52 8.09
N PHE A 255 32.68 -23.36 7.20
CA PHE A 255 32.81 -23.79 5.81
C PHE A 255 33.76 -22.91 5.00
N THR A 256 33.91 -21.63 5.36
CA THR A 256 34.93 -20.75 4.77
C THR A 256 36.33 -21.25 5.13
N LEU A 257 36.58 -21.63 6.38
CA LEU A 257 37.87 -22.18 6.82
C LEU A 257 38.16 -23.51 6.10
N ILE A 258 37.17 -24.40 6.03
CA ILE A 258 37.31 -25.68 5.30
C ILE A 258 37.62 -25.42 3.82
N ALA A 259 36.91 -24.47 3.18
CA ALA A 259 37.14 -24.14 1.78
C ALA A 259 38.52 -23.56 1.52
N MET A 260 39.02 -22.68 2.40
CA MET A 260 40.40 -22.19 2.29
C MET A 260 41.41 -23.33 2.40
N CYS A 261 41.22 -24.28 3.33
CA CYS A 261 42.11 -25.43 3.44
C CYS A 261 42.07 -26.37 2.22
N ILE A 262 40.90 -26.53 1.59
CA ILE A 262 40.70 -27.46 0.48
C ILE A 262 41.07 -26.84 -0.87
N VAL A 263 40.66 -25.60 -1.12
CA VAL A 263 40.66 -24.96 -2.44
C VAL A 263 41.87 -24.06 -2.65
N GLN A 264 42.38 -23.40 -1.61
CA GLN A 264 43.53 -22.50 -1.74
C GLN A 264 44.82 -23.17 -2.26
N PRO A 265 45.18 -24.41 -1.86
CA PRO A 265 46.32 -25.10 -2.43
C PRO A 265 46.16 -25.39 -3.93
N ILE A 266 44.92 -25.55 -4.41
CA ILE A 266 44.59 -25.80 -5.81
C ILE A 266 44.73 -24.51 -6.61
N ASP A 267 44.17 -23.40 -6.12
CA ASP A 267 44.32 -22.08 -6.74
C ASP A 267 45.81 -21.72 -6.88
N LEU A 268 46.61 -21.91 -5.83
CA LEU A 268 48.06 -21.69 -5.87
C LEU A 268 48.82 -22.64 -6.81
N ALA A 269 48.35 -23.88 -6.99
CA ALA A 269 48.96 -24.84 -7.90
C ALA A 269 48.61 -24.53 -9.38
N LEU A 270 47.40 -24.06 -9.65
CA LEU A 270 46.94 -23.62 -10.96
C LEU A 270 47.63 -22.33 -11.39
N ASP A 271 47.76 -21.35 -10.49
CA ASP A 271 48.47 -20.09 -10.78
C ASP A 271 49.94 -20.35 -11.14
N ARG A 272 50.61 -21.27 -10.43
CA ARG A 272 52.00 -21.67 -10.75
C ARG A 272 52.15 -22.38 -12.10
N ALA A 273 51.15 -23.16 -12.51
CA ALA A 273 51.18 -23.87 -13.79
C ALA A 273 51.07 -22.91 -14.98
N ASN A 274 50.26 -21.85 -14.84
CA ASN A 274 50.11 -20.81 -15.86
C ASN A 274 51.37 -19.94 -16.01
N ASP A 275 52.09 -19.67 -14.91
CA ASP A 275 53.36 -18.94 -14.95
C ASP A 275 54.47 -19.72 -15.68
N THR A 276 54.45 -21.06 -15.65
CA THR A 276 55.47 -21.90 -16.29
C THR A 276 55.27 -22.08 -17.81
N ASP A 277 54.05 -21.99 -18.34
CA ASP A 277 53.78 -22.04 -19.79
C ASP A 277 54.13 -20.73 -20.51
N GLY A 278 54.61 -19.70 -19.78
CA GLY A 278 55.13 -18.45 -20.33
C GLY A 278 56.59 -18.49 -20.80
N GLY A 279 57.31 -19.59 -20.54
CA GLY A 279 58.71 -19.79 -20.95
C GLY A 279 58.80 -20.78 -22.12
N ASP A 280 59.12 -20.26 -23.31
CA ASP A 280 59.55 -20.97 -24.54
C ASP A 280 58.66 -20.78 -25.79
N ALA A 281 58.12 -19.58 -26.00
CA ALA A 281 57.62 -19.16 -27.32
C ALA A 281 58.34 -17.88 -27.81
N ALA A 282 58.84 -17.97 -29.04
CA ALA A 282 59.60 -16.97 -29.82
C ALA A 282 59.04 -15.53 -29.78
N PRO A 283 59.89 -14.49 -29.98
CA PRO A 283 59.59 -13.10 -29.61
C PRO A 283 58.60 -12.32 -30.51
N ASP A 284 57.91 -12.95 -31.46
CA ASP A 284 57.14 -12.23 -32.50
C ASP A 284 55.60 -12.27 -32.34
N LYS A 285 55.08 -12.58 -31.14
CA LYS A 285 53.63 -12.48 -30.85
C LYS A 285 53.37 -11.84 -29.49
N ALA A 286 53.82 -10.59 -29.33
CA ALA A 286 53.57 -9.79 -28.14
C ALA A 286 52.21 -9.06 -28.14
N ASP A 287 51.46 -9.08 -29.25
CA ASP A 287 50.22 -8.27 -29.37
C ASP A 287 48.93 -8.98 -28.89
N ASN A 288 48.97 -10.26 -28.54
CA ASN A 288 47.80 -10.99 -27.98
C ASN A 288 47.99 -11.41 -26.51
N LYS A 289 48.99 -10.86 -25.82
CA LYS A 289 49.32 -11.23 -24.43
C LYS A 289 48.59 -10.39 -23.38
N THR A 290 47.45 -9.79 -23.74
CA THR A 290 46.55 -9.05 -22.83
C THR A 290 45.32 -9.87 -22.39
N ASP A 291 45.09 -11.05 -22.95
CA ASP A 291 43.80 -11.76 -22.82
C ASP A 291 43.81 -12.98 -21.90
N ILE A 292 44.91 -13.24 -21.17
CA ILE A 292 44.90 -14.27 -20.11
C ILE A 292 44.62 -13.55 -18.78
N VAL A 293 43.32 -13.29 -18.61
CA VAL A 293 42.57 -13.13 -17.35
C VAL A 293 43.48 -13.21 -16.11
N GLY A 294 43.66 -12.08 -15.43
CA GLY A 294 44.11 -12.08 -14.04
C GLY A 294 43.11 -12.85 -13.19
N ILE A 295 43.33 -14.16 -13.05
CA ILE A 295 42.53 -15.04 -12.20
C ILE A 295 42.85 -14.65 -10.77
N SER A 296 42.06 -13.75 -10.19
CA SER A 296 42.13 -13.54 -8.74
C SER A 296 41.74 -14.86 -8.07
N SER A 297 42.66 -15.49 -7.34
CA SER A 297 42.34 -16.66 -6.51
C SER A 297 41.14 -16.32 -5.61
N GLU A 298 40.02 -17.01 -5.84
CA GLU A 298 38.73 -16.71 -5.23
C GLU A 298 38.75 -16.95 -3.71
N PHE A 299 39.70 -17.78 -3.25
CA PHE A 299 39.96 -18.11 -1.86
C PHE A 299 41.30 -17.56 -1.33
N SER A 300 41.78 -16.44 -1.88
CA SER A 300 43.06 -15.79 -1.49
C SER A 300 43.12 -15.37 -0.02
N SER A 301 42.07 -14.73 0.48
CA SER A 301 42.04 -14.10 1.80
C SER A 301 40.77 -14.47 2.54
N PHE A 302 40.83 -14.47 3.87
CA PHE A 302 39.68 -14.82 4.69
C PHE A 302 38.44 -13.92 4.43
N PRO A 303 38.54 -12.58 4.38
CA PRO A 303 37.39 -11.73 4.10
C PRO A 303 36.81 -11.93 2.69
N GLN A 304 37.66 -12.20 1.69
CA GLN A 304 37.22 -12.49 0.33
C GLN A 304 36.51 -13.84 0.25
N SER A 305 37.10 -14.87 0.88
CA SER A 305 36.57 -16.23 0.93
C SER A 305 35.22 -16.26 1.65
N LEU A 306 35.10 -15.52 2.77
CA LEU A 306 33.87 -15.40 3.53
C LEU A 306 32.77 -14.72 2.71
N PHE A 307 33.11 -13.65 1.99
CA PHE A 307 32.18 -12.98 1.09
C PHE A 307 31.73 -13.91 -0.05
N ASN A 308 32.66 -14.60 -0.70
CA ASN A 308 32.39 -15.53 -1.79
C ASN A 308 31.52 -16.72 -1.34
N MET A 309 31.74 -17.23 -0.11
CA MET A 309 30.86 -18.23 0.50
C MET A 309 29.48 -17.67 0.84
N LEU A 310 29.40 -16.45 1.37
CA LEU A 310 28.10 -15.79 1.59
C LEU A 310 27.32 -15.63 0.26
N VAL A 311 28.00 -15.25 -0.82
CA VAL A 311 27.38 -15.17 -2.16
C VAL A 311 26.93 -16.55 -2.63
N LEU A 312 27.72 -17.60 -2.38
CA LEU A 312 27.34 -18.98 -2.70
C LEU A 312 26.13 -19.45 -1.89
N LEU A 313 26.01 -19.06 -0.62
CA LEU A 313 24.81 -19.33 0.19
C LEU A 313 23.54 -18.77 -0.46
N THR A 314 23.67 -17.65 -1.18
CA THR A 314 22.58 -17.05 -1.97
C THR A 314 22.43 -17.62 -3.38
N THR A 315 23.29 -18.56 -3.78
CA THR A 315 23.37 -19.19 -5.11
C THR A 315 23.68 -18.24 -6.27
N ALA A 316 24.11 -17.01 -5.99
CA ALA A 316 24.31 -15.96 -7.00
C ALA A 316 25.58 -16.12 -7.85
N ASN A 317 26.55 -16.90 -7.41
CA ASN A 317 27.81 -17.20 -8.11
C ASN A 317 27.98 -18.70 -8.41
N ASN A 318 26.88 -19.47 -8.40
CA ASN A 318 26.86 -20.86 -8.84
C ASN A 318 26.38 -20.91 -10.30
N PRO A 319 27.14 -21.51 -11.25
CA PRO A 319 28.20 -22.49 -11.04
C PRO A 319 29.64 -21.94 -10.93
N ASP A 320 29.86 -20.65 -11.18
CA ASP A 320 31.18 -20.05 -11.43
C ASP A 320 32.25 -20.40 -10.37
N ILE A 321 31.92 -20.26 -9.08
CA ILE A 321 32.85 -20.57 -7.97
C ILE A 321 33.16 -22.07 -7.82
N THR A 322 32.29 -22.94 -8.34
CA THR A 322 32.39 -24.40 -8.16
C THR A 322 33.13 -25.07 -9.31
N VAL A 323 33.07 -24.50 -10.52
CA VAL A 323 33.58 -25.12 -11.75
C VAL A 323 35.10 -25.24 -11.72
N ARG A 324 35.83 -24.25 -11.17
CA ARG A 324 37.30 -24.30 -11.09
C ARG A 324 37.77 -25.52 -10.28
N SER A 325 37.22 -25.72 -9.07
CA SER A 325 37.57 -26.88 -8.26
C SER A 325 37.08 -28.19 -8.88
N TYR A 326 35.91 -28.19 -9.53
CA TYR A 326 35.36 -29.36 -10.21
C TYR A 326 36.24 -29.84 -11.37
N ASN A 327 36.79 -28.90 -12.15
CA ASN A 327 37.70 -29.21 -13.26
C ASN A 327 39.00 -29.85 -12.78
N PHE A 328 39.49 -29.48 -11.59
CA PHE A 328 40.65 -30.14 -10.99
C PHE A 328 40.31 -31.55 -10.50
N ASN A 329 39.23 -31.71 -9.72
CA ASN A 329 38.74 -33.02 -9.30
C ASN A 329 37.23 -33.00 -9.09
N ARG A 330 36.55 -33.97 -9.71
CA ARG A 330 35.09 -34.15 -9.62
C ARG A 330 34.60 -34.27 -8.17
N LEU A 331 35.40 -34.82 -7.26
CA LEU A 331 35.03 -34.99 -5.85
C LEU A 331 34.80 -33.65 -5.12
N TYR A 332 35.42 -32.54 -5.54
CA TYR A 332 35.19 -31.24 -4.90
C TYR A 332 33.76 -30.72 -5.08
N SER A 333 33.03 -31.20 -6.10
CA SER A 333 31.60 -30.88 -6.22
C SER A 333 30.77 -31.36 -5.03
N LEU A 334 31.18 -32.46 -4.35
CA LEU A 334 30.49 -32.97 -3.16
C LEU A 334 30.53 -31.98 -2.01
N PHE A 335 31.64 -31.25 -1.85
CA PHE A 335 31.76 -30.21 -0.83
C PHE A 335 30.76 -29.08 -1.07
N PHE A 336 30.71 -28.53 -2.28
CA PHE A 336 29.78 -27.44 -2.62
C PHE A 336 28.31 -27.89 -2.61
N MET A 337 28.02 -29.12 -3.05
CA MET A 337 26.66 -29.69 -2.95
C MET A 337 26.23 -29.85 -1.48
N ALA A 338 27.10 -30.36 -0.61
CA ALA A 338 26.82 -30.49 0.83
C ALA A 338 26.64 -29.11 1.49
N TYR A 339 27.47 -28.13 1.09
CA TYR A 339 27.35 -26.75 1.53
C TYR A 339 25.98 -26.17 1.15
N LEU A 340 25.62 -26.20 -0.14
CA LEU A 340 24.33 -25.67 -0.59
C LEU A 340 23.15 -26.43 0.03
N PHE A 341 23.25 -27.75 0.21
CA PHE A 341 22.16 -28.52 0.81
C PHE A 341 21.84 -28.06 2.24
N ILE A 342 22.87 -27.94 3.08
CA ILE A 342 22.71 -27.51 4.48
C ILE A 342 22.37 -26.02 4.55
N GLY A 343 23.09 -25.17 3.81
CA GLY A 343 22.90 -23.72 3.83
C GLY A 343 21.56 -23.27 3.27
N LEU A 344 21.24 -23.70 2.04
CA LEU A 344 20.04 -23.25 1.33
C LEU A 344 18.80 -24.00 1.79
N PHE A 345 18.80 -25.34 1.73
CA PHE A 345 17.57 -26.10 1.96
C PHE A 345 17.23 -26.26 3.45
N CYS A 346 18.22 -26.31 4.34
CA CYS A 346 17.96 -26.37 5.77
C CYS A 346 17.90 -24.96 6.38
N PHE A 347 18.97 -24.18 6.35
CA PHE A 347 19.00 -22.92 7.10
C PHE A 347 18.12 -21.81 6.51
N MET A 348 18.14 -21.57 5.19
CA MET A 348 17.29 -20.51 4.61
C MET A 348 15.79 -20.82 4.76
N ASN A 349 15.38 -22.08 4.56
CA ASN A 349 13.99 -22.47 4.77
C ASN A 349 13.58 -22.46 6.26
N MET A 350 14.47 -22.85 7.17
CA MET A 350 14.24 -22.73 8.61
C MET A 350 14.04 -21.26 9.01
N LEU A 351 14.81 -20.34 8.44
CA LEU A 351 14.65 -18.91 8.65
C LEU A 351 13.25 -18.45 8.24
N THR A 352 12.77 -18.81 7.05
CA THR A 352 11.40 -18.52 6.60
C THR A 352 10.35 -19.10 7.54
N ALA A 353 10.58 -20.31 8.10
CA ALA A 353 9.67 -20.92 9.07
C ALA A 353 9.62 -20.14 10.40
N VAL A 354 10.75 -19.64 10.90
CA VAL A 354 10.79 -18.79 12.10
C VAL A 354 10.01 -17.50 11.88
N PHE A 355 10.19 -16.84 10.73
CA PHE A 355 9.39 -15.66 10.36
C PHE A 355 7.90 -15.98 10.33
N TYR A 356 7.49 -17.07 9.67
CA TYR A 356 6.09 -17.47 9.65
C TYR A 356 5.53 -17.70 11.05
N ASN A 357 6.26 -18.38 11.94
CA ASN A 357 5.80 -18.65 13.29
C ASN A 357 5.58 -17.36 14.11
N GLN A 358 6.40 -16.33 13.90
CA GLN A 358 6.25 -15.04 14.58
C GLN A 358 5.15 -14.15 14.02
N PHE A 359 4.88 -14.25 12.71
CA PHE A 359 3.82 -13.48 12.07
C PHE A 359 2.46 -14.18 12.07
N ARG A 360 2.41 -15.47 12.41
CA ARG A 360 1.17 -16.24 12.51
C ARG A 360 0.25 -15.64 13.55
N GLY A 361 -0.99 -15.33 13.16
CA GLY A 361 -1.99 -14.76 14.07
C GLY A 361 -1.77 -13.28 14.41
N TYR A 362 -0.69 -12.65 13.93
CA TYR A 362 -0.44 -11.22 14.11
C TYR A 362 -1.60 -10.37 13.57
N LEU A 363 -2.10 -10.69 12.38
CA LEU A 363 -3.21 -9.96 11.78
C LEU A 363 -4.49 -10.13 12.60
N THR A 364 -4.75 -11.34 13.10
CA THR A 364 -5.88 -11.62 13.98
C THR A 364 -5.79 -10.83 15.28
N GLY A 365 -4.62 -10.81 15.94
CA GLY A 365 -4.38 -10.00 17.14
C GLY A 365 -4.56 -8.50 16.88
N ALA A 366 -3.99 -7.99 15.78
CA ALA A 366 -4.14 -6.60 15.39
C ALA A 366 -5.62 -6.21 15.12
N MET A 367 -6.40 -7.12 14.55
CA MET A 367 -7.85 -6.93 14.36
C MET A 367 -8.63 -7.05 15.67
N GLN A 368 -8.21 -7.93 16.59
CA GLN A 368 -8.79 -8.07 17.93
C GLN A 368 -8.67 -6.77 18.72
N THR A 369 -7.49 -6.12 18.72
CA THR A 369 -7.32 -4.80 19.34
C THR A 369 -8.25 -3.75 18.74
N ARG A 370 -8.46 -3.77 17.42
CA ARG A 370 -9.39 -2.84 16.75
C ARG A 370 -10.83 -3.09 17.20
N LEU A 371 -11.27 -4.34 17.23
CA LEU A 371 -12.60 -4.69 17.74
C LEU A 371 -12.78 -4.24 19.18
N PHE A 372 -11.79 -4.48 20.04
CA PHE A 372 -11.79 -4.03 21.42
C PHE A 372 -11.99 -2.51 21.54
N ARG A 373 -11.17 -1.70 20.83
CA ARG A 373 -11.29 -0.23 20.83
C ARG A 373 -12.66 0.26 20.39
N ARG A 374 -13.23 -0.39 19.37
CA ARG A 374 -14.58 -0.09 18.89
C ARG A 374 -15.63 -0.37 19.96
N ARG A 375 -15.58 -1.54 20.62
CA ARG A 375 -16.51 -1.88 21.71
C ARG A 375 -16.35 -0.95 22.91
N LEU A 376 -15.12 -0.55 23.23
CA LEU A 376 -14.83 0.42 24.28
C LEU A 376 -15.41 1.81 23.99
N GLY A 377 -15.27 2.31 22.75
CA GLY A 377 -15.87 3.60 22.35
C GLY A 377 -17.40 3.61 22.40
N VAL A 378 -18.03 2.50 22.00
CA VAL A 378 -19.48 2.31 22.14
C VAL A 378 -19.90 2.29 23.61
N LEU A 379 -19.15 1.60 24.49
CA LEU A 379 -19.40 1.61 25.93
C LEU A 379 -19.25 3.01 26.55
N ALA A 380 -18.20 3.74 26.18
CA ALA A 380 -17.99 5.10 26.67
C ALA A 380 -19.13 6.05 26.26
N ALA A 381 -19.60 5.95 25.01
CA ALA A 381 -20.76 6.71 24.54
C ALA A 381 -22.03 6.37 25.33
N PHE A 382 -22.28 5.09 25.59
CA PHE A 382 -23.42 4.64 26.39
C PHE A 382 -23.39 5.21 27.81
N GLN A 383 -22.22 5.23 28.45
CA GLN A 383 -22.06 5.74 29.81
C GLN A 383 -22.26 7.26 29.90
N VAL A 384 -21.80 8.03 28.92
CA VAL A 384 -22.02 9.49 28.88
C VAL A 384 -23.50 9.81 28.70
N LEU A 385 -24.17 9.11 27.78
CA LEU A 385 -25.60 9.35 27.49
C LEU A 385 -26.51 8.95 28.64
N HIS A 386 -26.10 7.99 29.47
CA HIS A 386 -26.85 7.61 30.68
C HIS A 386 -26.90 8.75 31.72
N CYS A 387 -25.90 9.64 31.73
CA CYS A 387 -25.81 10.75 32.68
C CYS A 387 -26.61 12.00 32.27
N CYS A 388 -27.21 12.02 31.07
CA CYS A 388 -28.01 13.15 30.56
C CYS A 388 -29.42 13.26 31.18
N GLY A 389 -29.83 12.30 32.02
CA GLY A 389 -31.07 12.39 32.80
C GLY A 389 -30.79 12.94 34.20
N GLY A 390 -31.43 14.04 34.59
CA GLY A 390 -31.36 14.57 35.95
C GLY A 390 -31.67 13.50 37.02
N PRO A 391 -31.31 13.72 38.30
CA PRO A 391 -31.40 12.69 39.35
C PRO A 391 -32.80 12.06 39.54
N GLN A 392 -33.86 12.70 39.05
CA GLN A 392 -35.26 12.22 39.11
C GLN A 392 -35.72 11.37 37.90
N GLN A 393 -34.93 11.24 36.84
CA GLN A 393 -35.25 10.44 35.65
C GLN A 393 -34.10 9.48 35.30
N ARG A 394 -33.75 8.60 36.25
CA ARG A 394 -32.89 7.44 35.98
C ARG A 394 -33.75 6.18 35.78
N PRO A 395 -34.30 5.94 34.59
CA PRO A 395 -35.04 4.71 34.34
C PRO A 395 -34.09 3.51 34.48
N MET A 396 -34.45 2.58 35.36
CA MET A 396 -33.79 1.28 35.50
C MET A 396 -34.57 0.25 34.69
N CYS A 397 -33.90 -0.69 34.00
CA CYS A 397 -34.61 -1.83 33.38
C CYS A 397 -35.32 -2.60 34.52
N GLU A 398 -36.64 -2.83 34.42
CA GLU A 398 -37.51 -3.38 35.48
C GLU A 398 -37.11 -4.79 35.95
N HIS A 399 -36.18 -5.45 35.24
CA HIS A 399 -35.78 -6.84 35.48
C HIS A 399 -34.34 -7.05 35.94
N GLN A 400 -33.52 -6.01 36.11
CA GLN A 400 -32.17 -6.08 36.68
C GLN A 400 -31.68 -4.63 36.79
N ASN A 401 -31.06 -4.22 37.89
CA ASN A 401 -30.55 -2.87 38.16
C ASN A 401 -29.52 -2.35 37.12
N VAL A 402 -29.94 -2.17 35.87
CA VAL A 402 -29.11 -1.98 34.69
C VAL A 402 -29.39 -0.59 34.13
N ARG A 403 -28.30 0.12 33.82
CA ARG A 403 -28.31 1.46 33.26
C ARG A 403 -29.02 1.46 31.91
N THR A 404 -29.81 2.51 31.62
CA THR A 404 -30.56 2.63 30.35
C THR A 404 -30.36 3.98 29.70
N VAL A 405 -30.56 4.04 28.38
CA VAL A 405 -30.52 5.28 27.59
C VAL A 405 -31.84 5.43 26.83
N PRO A 406 -32.50 6.60 26.87
CA PRO A 406 -33.70 6.86 26.08
C PRO A 406 -33.41 6.84 24.57
N LEU A 407 -34.32 6.25 23.78
CA LEU A 407 -34.21 6.18 22.32
C LEU A 407 -34.13 7.59 21.69
N ALA A 408 -34.81 8.58 22.26
CA ALA A 408 -34.78 9.98 21.79
C ALA A 408 -33.35 10.56 21.79
N CYS A 409 -32.56 10.26 22.83
CA CYS A 409 -31.15 10.68 22.92
C CYS A 409 -30.30 10.02 21.82
N VAL A 410 -30.56 8.76 21.51
CA VAL A 410 -29.87 8.03 20.43
C VAL A 410 -30.22 8.61 19.06
N VAL A 411 -31.49 8.95 18.80
CA VAL A 411 -31.90 9.59 17.53
C VAL A 411 -31.23 10.96 17.36
N ALA A 412 -31.19 11.77 18.43
CA ALA A 412 -30.49 13.05 18.42
C ALA A 412 -28.97 12.89 18.23
N LEU A 413 -28.36 11.87 18.83
CA LEU A 413 -26.96 11.50 18.59
C LEU A 413 -26.70 11.18 17.11
N LEU A 414 -27.56 10.34 16.49
CA LEU A 414 -27.43 9.96 15.08
C LEU A 414 -27.45 11.15 14.13
N ASN A 415 -28.14 12.24 14.49
CA ASN A 415 -28.18 13.47 13.69
C ASN A 415 -26.89 14.31 13.82
N LYS A 416 -26.12 14.13 14.91
CA LYS A 416 -24.83 14.83 15.11
C LYS A 416 -23.62 14.06 14.56
N LEU A 417 -23.76 12.75 14.29
CA LEU A 417 -22.67 11.92 13.80
C LEU A 417 -22.22 12.30 12.38
N ARG A 418 -20.91 12.50 12.18
CA ARG A 418 -20.29 12.73 10.88
C ARG A 418 -19.95 11.42 10.19
N LEU A 419 -20.98 10.64 9.91
CA LEU A 419 -20.86 9.39 9.15
C LEU A 419 -21.47 9.56 7.75
N PRO A 420 -20.98 8.82 6.75
CA PRO A 420 -21.61 8.84 5.43
C PRO A 420 -23.08 8.37 5.54
N ASP A 421 -23.98 9.02 4.79
CA ASP A 421 -25.44 8.90 4.94
C ASP A 421 -25.98 7.46 5.01
N TRP A 422 -25.34 6.55 4.27
CA TRP A 422 -25.75 5.15 4.24
C TRP A 422 -25.50 4.43 5.58
N ARG A 423 -24.45 4.79 6.34
CA ARG A 423 -24.20 4.24 7.68
C ARG A 423 -25.25 4.75 8.65
N LEU A 424 -25.59 6.04 8.55
CA LEU A 424 -26.65 6.65 9.35
C LEU A 424 -28.02 6.03 9.04
N ALA A 425 -28.33 5.76 7.76
CA ALA A 425 -29.56 5.09 7.37
C ALA A 425 -29.68 3.68 7.98
N ILE A 426 -28.62 2.87 7.91
CA ILE A 426 -28.59 1.54 8.52
C ILE A 426 -28.78 1.61 10.05
N LEU A 427 -28.11 2.56 10.71
CA LEU A 427 -28.27 2.74 12.16
C LEU A 427 -29.71 3.13 12.51
N ARG A 428 -30.30 4.11 11.80
CA ARG A 428 -31.70 4.54 12.03
C ARG A 428 -32.68 3.39 11.86
N GLU A 429 -32.50 2.56 10.84
CA GLU A 429 -33.35 1.39 10.59
C GLU A 429 -33.22 0.35 11.73
N ASN A 430 -31.99 0.07 12.19
CA ASN A 430 -31.78 -0.87 13.29
C ASN A 430 -32.33 -0.35 14.62
N PHE A 431 -32.24 0.94 14.90
CA PHE A 431 -32.76 1.53 16.14
C PHE A 431 -34.29 1.78 16.11
N ALA A 432 -34.94 1.81 14.94
CA ALA A 432 -36.38 2.03 14.82
C ALA A 432 -37.25 0.91 15.43
N GLY A 433 -36.72 -0.31 15.54
CA GLY A 433 -37.43 -1.46 16.12
C GLY A 433 -37.23 -1.67 17.63
N HIS A 434 -36.48 -0.80 18.31
CA HIS A 434 -36.17 -0.95 19.74
C HIS A 434 -37.18 -0.22 20.64
N GLY A 435 -37.32 -0.68 21.89
CA GLY A 435 -38.17 -0.04 22.89
C GLY A 435 -37.70 1.37 23.29
N PRO A 436 -38.51 2.13 24.04
CA PRO A 436 -38.20 3.51 24.42
C PRO A 436 -36.94 3.65 25.29
N LEU A 437 -36.55 2.57 25.97
CA LEU A 437 -35.36 2.47 26.81
C LEU A 437 -34.46 1.35 26.27
N LEU A 438 -33.18 1.64 26.06
CA LEU A 438 -32.19 0.66 25.62
C LEU A 438 -31.24 0.30 26.77
N CYS A 439 -31.16 -0.98 27.12
CA CYS A 439 -30.06 -1.48 27.96
C CYS A 439 -28.77 -1.61 27.09
N PHE A 440 -27.58 -1.83 27.69
CA PHE A 440 -26.29 -1.79 26.98
C PHE A 440 -26.19 -2.78 25.80
N ASP A 441 -26.70 -4.00 25.97
CA ASP A 441 -26.62 -5.04 24.93
C ASP A 441 -27.39 -4.64 23.66
N ASP A 442 -28.54 -3.99 23.83
CA ASP A 442 -29.34 -3.49 22.71
C ASP A 442 -28.67 -2.30 22.02
N PHE A 443 -28.05 -1.40 22.80
CA PHE A 443 -27.22 -0.33 22.27
C PHE A 443 -26.02 -0.86 21.47
N LYS A 444 -25.31 -1.86 22.01
CA LYS A 444 -24.19 -2.54 21.34
C LYS A 444 -24.64 -3.22 20.05
N ARG A 445 -25.79 -3.92 20.06
CA ARG A 445 -26.37 -4.58 18.88
C ARG A 445 -26.73 -3.58 17.78
N GLY A 446 -27.30 -2.43 18.14
CA GLY A 446 -27.60 -1.38 17.16
C GLY A 446 -26.36 -0.91 16.39
N PHE A 447 -25.21 -0.76 17.06
CA PHE A 447 -23.94 -0.44 16.40
C PHE A 447 -23.21 -1.64 15.78
N ALA A 448 -23.65 -2.88 16.03
CA ALA A 448 -23.11 -4.08 15.39
C ALA A 448 -23.48 -4.17 13.90
N ALA A 449 -24.52 -3.45 13.45
CA ALA A 449 -24.86 -3.35 12.04
C ALA A 449 -23.70 -2.80 11.17
N LEU A 450 -22.87 -1.93 11.76
CA LEU A 450 -21.68 -1.37 11.12
C LEU A 450 -20.51 -2.38 11.01
N ASP A 451 -20.59 -3.55 11.68
CA ASP A 451 -19.62 -4.64 11.54
C ASP A 451 -19.85 -5.46 10.25
N PHE A 452 -20.99 -5.30 9.60
CA PHE A 452 -21.32 -6.03 8.38
C PHE A 452 -20.88 -5.28 7.13
N PRO A 453 -20.35 -5.98 6.11
CA PRO A 453 -19.99 -5.39 4.83
C PRO A 453 -21.22 -4.82 4.14
N ARG A 454 -21.03 -3.73 3.41
CA ARG A 454 -22.12 -3.06 2.70
C ARG A 454 -22.64 -3.98 1.59
N THR A 455 -23.85 -4.51 1.76
CA THR A 455 -24.64 -5.06 0.67
C THR A 455 -25.21 -3.91 -0.14
N LYS A 456 -24.44 -3.42 -1.12
CA LYS A 456 -24.97 -2.48 -2.10
C LYS A 456 -26.05 -3.20 -2.90
N SER A 457 -27.33 -2.87 -2.67
CA SER A 457 -28.39 -3.26 -3.59
C SER A 457 -28.04 -2.68 -4.96
N VAL A 458 -27.87 -3.57 -5.94
CA VAL A 458 -27.62 -3.14 -7.32
C VAL A 458 -28.91 -2.48 -7.78
N PRO A 459 -28.90 -1.18 -8.18
CA PRO A 459 -30.11 -0.51 -8.62
C PRO A 459 -30.70 -1.31 -9.78
N ARG A 460 -32.03 -1.53 -9.75
CA ARG A 460 -32.70 -2.25 -10.83
C ARG A 460 -32.45 -1.50 -12.14
N MET A 461 -32.02 -2.24 -13.16
CA MET A 461 -31.82 -1.69 -14.50
C MET A 461 -33.13 -1.07 -14.99
N LYS A 462 -33.08 0.21 -15.40
CA LYS A 462 -34.24 0.90 -15.98
C LYS A 462 -34.53 0.28 -17.34
N GLN A 463 -35.71 -0.28 -17.52
CA GLN A 463 -36.13 -0.80 -18.83
C GLN A 463 -36.56 0.37 -19.72
N LEU A 464 -36.06 0.40 -20.96
CA LEU A 464 -36.52 1.38 -21.94
C LEU A 464 -37.92 0.99 -22.45
N SER A 465 -38.79 1.98 -22.63
CA SER A 465 -40.18 1.82 -23.07
C SER A 465 -40.30 1.61 -24.58
N TRP A 466 -39.38 2.18 -25.37
CA TRP A 466 -39.43 2.15 -26.83
C TRP A 466 -39.04 0.76 -27.39
N PRO A 467 -39.85 0.12 -28.26
CA PRO A 467 -39.66 -1.27 -28.66
C PRO A 467 -38.28 -1.62 -29.28
N PRO A 468 -37.74 -0.85 -30.26
CA PRO A 468 -36.42 -1.19 -30.83
C PRO A 468 -35.28 -0.89 -29.85
N ALA A 469 -35.39 0.13 -28.99
CA ALA A 469 -34.41 0.35 -27.93
C ALA A 469 -34.41 -0.78 -26.89
N LYS A 470 -35.58 -1.35 -26.58
CA LYS A 470 -35.70 -2.51 -25.69
C LYS A 470 -35.05 -3.76 -26.30
N LEU A 471 -35.18 -3.96 -27.62
CA LEU A 471 -34.49 -5.04 -28.33
C LEU A 471 -32.97 -4.86 -28.25
N LEU A 472 -32.47 -3.64 -28.53
CA LEU A 472 -31.05 -3.32 -28.46
C LEU A 472 -30.49 -3.48 -27.03
N GLN A 473 -31.22 -3.00 -26.02
CA GLN A 473 -30.86 -3.19 -24.61
C GLN A 473 -30.75 -4.68 -24.26
N ARG A 474 -31.68 -5.52 -24.76
CA ARG A 474 -31.65 -6.97 -24.54
C ARG A 474 -30.42 -7.62 -25.20
N ILE A 475 -30.03 -7.18 -26.39
CA ILE A 475 -28.84 -7.69 -27.11
C ILE A 475 -27.57 -7.31 -26.35
N VAL A 476 -27.39 -6.05 -25.99
CA VAL A 476 -26.18 -5.54 -25.32
C VAL A 476 -25.97 -6.18 -23.94
N VAL A 477 -27.04 -6.42 -23.19
CA VAL A 477 -26.99 -7.08 -21.87
C VAL A 477 -26.84 -8.61 -21.98
N HIS A 478 -27.00 -9.17 -23.18
CA HIS A 478 -26.92 -10.62 -23.38
C HIS A 478 -25.50 -11.15 -23.10
N LYS A 479 -25.40 -12.34 -22.49
CA LYS A 479 -24.12 -12.99 -22.18
C LYS A 479 -23.23 -13.17 -23.42
N TYR A 480 -23.84 -13.45 -24.57
CA TYR A 480 -23.12 -13.62 -25.84
C TYR A 480 -22.48 -12.33 -26.34
N PHE A 481 -23.06 -11.15 -26.11
CA PHE A 481 -22.44 -9.88 -26.48
C PHE A 481 -21.11 -9.68 -25.75
N SER A 482 -21.07 -10.03 -24.46
CA SER A 482 -19.83 -10.00 -23.69
C SER A 482 -18.79 -11.01 -24.16
N TRP A 483 -19.19 -12.24 -24.53
CA TRP A 483 -18.27 -13.24 -25.08
C TRP A 483 -17.75 -12.86 -26.46
N PHE A 484 -18.61 -12.26 -27.30
CA PHE A 484 -18.23 -11.73 -28.61
C PHE A 484 -17.21 -10.60 -28.49
N SER A 485 -17.41 -9.67 -27.56
CA SER A 485 -16.42 -8.62 -27.25
C SER A 485 -15.09 -9.20 -26.79
N ILE A 486 -15.08 -10.22 -25.92
CA ILE A 486 -13.86 -10.92 -25.50
C ILE A 486 -13.17 -11.60 -26.69
N PHE A 487 -13.93 -12.25 -27.57
CA PHE A 487 -13.41 -12.87 -28.77
C PHE A 487 -12.73 -11.84 -29.68
N ILE A 488 -13.35 -10.68 -29.90
CA ILE A 488 -12.74 -9.58 -30.67
C ILE A 488 -11.45 -9.08 -30.01
N CYS A 489 -11.46 -8.90 -28.68
CA CYS A 489 -10.25 -8.49 -27.96
C CYS A 489 -9.12 -9.52 -28.14
N ALA A 490 -9.43 -10.82 -28.01
CA ALA A 490 -8.46 -11.89 -28.19
C ALA A 490 -7.93 -11.94 -29.63
N ALA A 491 -8.82 -11.84 -30.64
CA ALA A 491 -8.43 -11.80 -32.05
C ALA A 491 -7.52 -10.59 -32.35
N ASN A 492 -7.83 -9.42 -31.81
CA ASN A 492 -6.99 -8.24 -31.93
C ASN A 492 -5.61 -8.44 -31.27
N THR A 493 -5.54 -8.98 -30.05
CA THR A 493 -4.26 -9.27 -29.40
C THR A 493 -3.43 -10.29 -30.17
N VAL A 494 -4.05 -11.32 -30.77
CA VAL A 494 -3.35 -12.25 -31.66
C VAL A 494 -2.84 -11.52 -32.91
N GLY A 495 -3.65 -10.65 -33.51
CA GLY A 495 -3.22 -9.82 -34.64
C GLY A 495 -2.01 -8.94 -34.31
N ILE A 496 -2.02 -8.29 -33.14
CA ILE A 496 -0.88 -7.51 -32.63
C ILE A 496 0.34 -8.41 -32.42
N ALA A 497 0.17 -9.60 -31.83
CA ALA A 497 1.27 -10.54 -31.61
C ALA A 497 1.93 -11.00 -32.92
N VAL A 498 1.12 -11.38 -33.92
CA VAL A 498 1.60 -11.77 -35.25
C VAL A 498 2.32 -10.60 -35.92
N SER A 499 1.75 -9.39 -35.84
CA SER A 499 2.37 -8.23 -36.46
C SER A 499 3.68 -7.81 -35.81
N MET A 500 3.79 -7.92 -34.49
CA MET A 500 5.04 -7.71 -33.77
C MET A 500 6.07 -8.76 -34.19
N HIS A 501 5.67 -10.03 -34.32
CA HIS A 501 6.56 -11.08 -34.80
C HIS A 501 7.12 -10.77 -36.20
N LEU A 502 6.26 -10.37 -37.14
CA LEU A 502 6.67 -9.98 -38.49
C LEU A 502 7.50 -8.69 -38.51
N ALA A 503 7.23 -7.74 -37.61
CA ALA A 503 7.99 -6.50 -37.50
C ALA A 503 9.43 -6.71 -36.99
N PHE A 504 9.65 -7.72 -36.14
CA PHE A 504 10.95 -8.07 -35.59
C PHE A 504 11.68 -9.18 -36.35
N ASP A 505 11.11 -9.70 -37.45
CA ASP A 505 11.78 -10.68 -38.29
C ASP A 505 12.99 -10.03 -39.00
N PRO A 506 14.23 -10.52 -38.76
CA PRO A 506 15.43 -9.97 -39.39
C PRO A 506 15.44 -10.12 -40.92
N VAL A 507 14.68 -11.07 -41.48
CA VAL A 507 14.60 -11.33 -42.93
C VAL A 507 13.61 -10.40 -43.64
N ALA A 508 12.66 -9.82 -42.90
CA ALA A 508 11.63 -8.96 -43.48
C ALA A 508 12.25 -7.71 -44.12
N THR A 509 11.78 -7.34 -45.32
CA THR A 509 12.24 -6.12 -45.97
C THR A 509 11.67 -4.89 -45.26
N ARG A 510 12.28 -3.71 -45.48
CA ARG A 510 11.75 -2.44 -44.96
C ARG A 510 10.30 -2.18 -45.41
N PHE A 511 9.96 -2.63 -46.61
CA PHE A 511 8.62 -2.51 -47.17
C PHE A 511 7.63 -3.43 -46.43
N ASP A 512 8.01 -4.68 -46.15
CA ASP A 512 7.16 -5.62 -45.40
C ASP A 512 6.88 -5.12 -43.98
N ARG A 513 7.89 -4.55 -43.30
CA ARG A 513 7.73 -3.93 -41.98
C ARG A 513 6.79 -2.73 -42.02
N PHE A 514 6.98 -1.83 -42.98
CA PHE A 514 6.10 -0.66 -43.15
C PHE A 514 4.66 -1.07 -43.44
N GLN A 515 4.47 -2.08 -44.30
CA GLN A 515 3.14 -2.59 -44.65
C GLN A 515 2.47 -3.24 -43.43
N ALA A 516 3.20 -4.05 -42.66
CA ALA A 516 2.69 -4.65 -41.43
C ALA A 516 2.30 -3.57 -40.39
N GLU A 517 3.16 -2.57 -40.15
CA GLU A 517 2.87 -1.47 -39.23
C GLU A 517 1.64 -0.66 -39.67
N HIS A 518 1.51 -0.37 -40.96
CA HIS A 518 0.36 0.36 -41.51
C HIS A 518 -0.95 -0.44 -41.37
N GLN A 519 -0.92 -1.75 -41.66
CA GLN A 519 -2.08 -2.62 -41.49
C GLN A 519 -2.51 -2.73 -40.02
N VAL A 520 -1.55 -2.85 -39.10
CA VAL A 520 -1.81 -2.86 -37.65
C VAL A 520 -2.40 -1.54 -37.19
N MET A 521 -1.90 -0.42 -37.68
CA MET A 521 -2.43 0.89 -37.35
C MET A 521 -3.91 1.02 -37.76
N ILE A 522 -4.25 0.63 -38.99
CA ILE A 522 -5.64 0.66 -39.48
C ILE A 522 -6.52 -0.27 -38.63
N ALA A 523 -6.06 -1.49 -38.37
CA ALA A 523 -6.77 -2.46 -37.56
C ALA A 523 -7.00 -1.92 -36.13
N ASN A 524 -5.95 -1.38 -35.49
CA ASN A 524 -6.02 -0.80 -34.16
C ASN A 524 -7.03 0.34 -34.09
N TYR A 525 -7.03 1.24 -35.08
CA TYR A 525 -8.03 2.31 -35.14
C TYR A 525 -9.45 1.75 -35.24
N ALA A 526 -9.68 0.77 -36.11
CA ALA A 526 -10.97 0.11 -36.24
C ALA A 526 -11.42 -0.56 -34.92
N PHE A 527 -10.50 -1.20 -34.21
CA PHE A 527 -10.79 -1.80 -32.91
C PHE A 527 -11.04 -0.76 -31.82
N VAL A 528 -10.31 0.36 -31.79
CA VAL A 528 -10.59 1.46 -30.85
C VAL A 528 -12.00 2.02 -31.10
N VAL A 529 -12.40 2.22 -32.36
CA VAL A 529 -13.77 2.61 -32.70
C VAL A 529 -14.76 1.57 -32.21
N PHE A 530 -14.55 0.28 -32.48
CA PHE A 530 -15.40 -0.80 -31.96
C PHE A 530 -15.52 -0.74 -30.42
N TYR A 531 -14.42 -0.56 -29.71
CA TYR A 531 -14.38 -0.49 -28.26
C TYR A 531 -15.09 0.73 -27.68
N THR A 532 -14.98 1.88 -28.34
CA THR A 532 -15.70 3.10 -27.95
C THR A 532 -17.20 2.91 -28.12
N VAL A 533 -17.64 2.37 -29.26
CA VAL A 533 -19.04 2.03 -29.53
C VAL A 533 -19.55 1.02 -28.52
N GLU A 534 -18.80 -0.05 -28.23
CA GLU A 534 -19.15 -1.06 -27.22
C GLU A 534 -19.42 -0.41 -25.85
N HIS A 535 -18.52 0.44 -25.36
CA HIS A 535 -18.69 1.07 -24.04
C HIS A 535 -19.79 2.10 -24.01
N LEU A 536 -19.99 2.85 -25.10
CA LEU A 536 -21.11 3.77 -25.24
C LEU A 536 -22.45 3.02 -25.22
N LEU A 537 -22.55 1.90 -25.93
CA LEU A 537 -23.72 1.02 -25.92
C LEU A 537 -23.97 0.43 -24.52
N LEU A 538 -22.92 -0.04 -23.83
CA LEU A 538 -23.03 -0.54 -22.46
C LEU A 538 -23.46 0.56 -21.49
N LEU A 539 -22.89 1.75 -21.59
CA LEU A 539 -23.24 2.90 -20.76
C LEU A 539 -24.70 3.33 -21.00
N TRP A 540 -25.14 3.33 -22.26
CA TRP A 540 -26.52 3.63 -22.63
C TRP A 540 -27.50 2.56 -22.14
N ALA A 541 -27.17 1.27 -22.31
CA ALA A 541 -28.05 0.16 -21.95
C ALA A 541 -28.18 -0.08 -20.43
N LEU A 542 -27.08 0.11 -19.69
CA LEU A 542 -27.02 -0.08 -18.24
C LEU A 542 -27.38 1.20 -17.46
N GLY A 543 -27.07 2.37 -18.03
CA GLY A 543 -27.13 3.67 -17.37
C GLY A 543 -25.91 3.94 -16.48
N TRP A 544 -25.57 5.23 -16.31
CA TRP A 544 -24.42 5.68 -15.50
C TRP A 544 -24.39 5.14 -14.06
N PRO A 545 -25.51 5.10 -13.30
CA PRO A 545 -25.48 4.62 -11.91
C PRO A 545 -25.14 3.12 -11.78
N TYR A 546 -25.56 2.31 -12.76
CA TYR A 546 -25.24 0.88 -12.80
C TYR A 546 -23.80 0.65 -13.29
N PHE A 547 -23.40 1.38 -14.33
CA PHE A 547 -22.09 1.28 -14.96
C PHE A 547 -20.94 1.63 -14.00
N SER A 548 -21.01 2.81 -13.37
CA SER A 548 -19.95 3.31 -12.48
C SER A 548 -19.73 2.46 -11.22
N ARG A 549 -20.76 1.69 -10.81
CA ARG A 549 -20.72 0.85 -9.60
C ARG A 549 -20.01 -0.48 -9.83
N HIS A 550 -19.99 -0.97 -11.06
CA HIS A 550 -19.27 -2.18 -11.44
C HIS A 550 -17.83 -1.82 -11.79
N ARG A 551 -16.88 -2.16 -10.90
CA ARG A 551 -15.45 -1.83 -11.06
C ARG A 551 -14.85 -2.32 -12.38
N GLU A 552 -15.31 -3.45 -12.90
CA GLU A 552 -14.88 -3.98 -14.20
C GLU A 552 -15.22 -3.01 -15.33
N HIS A 553 -16.48 -2.57 -15.41
CA HIS A 553 -16.93 -1.62 -16.43
C HIS A 553 -16.22 -0.27 -16.31
N THR A 554 -16.02 0.23 -15.09
CA THR A 554 -15.25 1.47 -14.85
C THR A 554 -13.80 1.36 -15.30
N PHE A 555 -13.09 0.27 -14.94
CA PHE A 555 -11.70 0.06 -15.33
C PHE A 555 -11.53 0.02 -16.85
N TYR A 556 -12.34 -0.78 -17.55
CA TYR A 556 -12.24 -0.83 -19.01
C TYR A 556 -12.76 0.44 -19.70
N GLY A 557 -13.69 1.17 -19.07
CA GLY A 557 -14.08 2.50 -19.51
C GLY A 557 -12.90 3.47 -19.51
N VAL A 558 -12.11 3.49 -18.43
CA VAL A 558 -10.88 4.29 -18.35
C VAL A 558 -9.86 3.84 -19.41
N CYS A 559 -9.64 2.54 -19.60
CA CYS A 559 -8.79 2.05 -20.69
C CYS A 559 -9.28 2.49 -22.08
N THR A 560 -10.60 2.54 -22.31
CA THR A 560 -11.19 3.03 -23.57
C THR A 560 -10.91 4.51 -23.78
N LEU A 561 -11.06 5.32 -22.73
CA LEU A 561 -10.77 6.75 -22.77
C LEU A 561 -9.28 7.02 -23.02
N LEU A 562 -8.39 6.25 -22.38
CA LEU A 562 -6.94 6.34 -22.62
C LEU A 562 -6.58 5.96 -24.06
N LEU A 563 -7.18 4.89 -24.61
CA LEU A 563 -6.98 4.51 -26.01
C LEU A 563 -7.47 5.58 -26.98
N LEU A 564 -8.64 6.17 -26.71
CA LEU A 564 -9.16 7.27 -27.51
C LEU A 564 -8.21 8.46 -27.47
N GLY A 565 -7.73 8.85 -26.29
CA GLY A 565 -6.75 9.92 -26.10
C GLY A 565 -5.44 9.66 -26.83
N LEU A 566 -4.89 8.44 -26.72
CA LEU A 566 -3.67 8.04 -27.44
C LEU A 566 -3.88 8.05 -28.96
N SER A 567 -5.02 7.56 -29.45
CA SER A 567 -5.33 7.56 -30.89
C SER A 567 -5.50 8.97 -31.44
N ALA A 568 -6.12 9.88 -30.68
CA ALA A 568 -6.26 11.29 -31.05
C ALA A 568 -4.90 12.00 -31.04
N ALA A 569 -4.09 11.78 -29.99
CA ALA A 569 -2.73 12.33 -29.91
C ALA A 569 -1.85 11.83 -31.06
N TYR A 570 -1.97 10.55 -31.41
CA TYR A 570 -1.29 9.99 -32.58
C TYR A 570 -1.67 10.73 -33.86
N LEU A 571 -2.97 10.92 -34.14
CA LEU A 571 -3.44 11.62 -35.35
C LEU A 571 -2.96 13.07 -35.41
N VAL A 572 -2.98 13.79 -34.28
CA VAL A 572 -2.50 15.18 -34.19
C VAL A 572 -1.00 15.25 -34.47
N LEU A 573 -0.19 14.40 -33.81
CA LEU A 573 1.26 14.37 -34.03
C LEU A 573 1.63 13.89 -35.44
N HIS A 574 0.90 12.92 -35.98
CA HIS A 574 1.12 12.41 -37.33
C HIS A 574 0.87 13.52 -38.37
N ARG A 575 -0.21 14.29 -38.20
CA ARG A 575 -0.51 15.43 -39.08
C ARG A 575 0.49 16.58 -38.92
N ALA A 576 0.95 16.85 -37.71
CA ALA A 576 1.93 17.91 -37.46
C ALA A 576 3.32 17.58 -38.05
N ASN A 577 3.71 16.30 -38.02
CA ASN A 577 5.00 15.82 -38.54
C ASN A 577 4.93 15.37 -40.01
N PHE A 578 3.87 15.71 -40.74
CA PHE A 578 3.69 15.26 -42.13
C PHE A 578 4.80 15.78 -43.08
N ASN A 579 5.46 16.89 -42.71
CA ASN A 579 6.52 17.52 -43.51
C ASN A 579 7.95 17.11 -43.11
N THR A 580 8.13 16.31 -42.06
CA THR A 580 9.45 15.85 -41.61
C THR A 580 9.73 14.45 -42.13
N GLU A 581 10.78 14.27 -42.92
CA GLU A 581 11.23 12.95 -43.39
C GLU A 581 11.77 12.13 -42.22
N GLY A 582 10.89 11.33 -41.62
CA GLY A 582 11.24 10.41 -40.55
C GLY A 582 10.09 10.25 -39.55
N GLU A 583 9.72 9.01 -39.26
CA GLU A 583 8.79 8.75 -38.16
C GLU A 583 9.40 9.22 -36.84
N SER A 584 8.73 10.15 -36.17
CA SER A 584 9.15 10.61 -34.86
C SER A 584 9.14 9.45 -33.85
N PRO A 585 10.17 9.33 -32.99
CA PRO A 585 10.20 8.29 -31.95
C PRO A 585 8.99 8.38 -31.01
N ALA A 586 8.42 9.58 -30.85
CA ALA A 586 7.18 9.81 -30.13
C ALA A 586 5.99 9.07 -30.76
N LEU A 587 5.85 9.09 -32.09
CA LEU A 587 4.76 8.41 -32.80
C LEU A 587 4.81 6.89 -32.59
N ARG A 588 6.01 6.30 -32.66
CA ARG A 588 6.23 4.88 -32.35
C ARG A 588 5.91 4.54 -30.89
N LEU A 589 6.29 5.42 -29.96
CA LEU A 589 5.98 5.24 -28.54
C LEU A 589 4.47 5.24 -28.29
N LEU A 590 3.72 6.20 -28.87
CA LEU A 590 2.25 6.25 -28.74
C LEU A 590 1.58 4.97 -29.24
N MET A 591 2.03 4.44 -30.39
CA MET A 591 1.52 3.17 -30.93
C MET A 591 1.82 1.99 -30.01
N ARG A 592 3.05 1.89 -29.48
CA ARG A 592 3.43 0.85 -28.53
C ARG A 592 2.60 0.91 -27.25
N LEU A 593 2.38 2.11 -26.71
CA LEU A 593 1.51 2.32 -25.54
C LEU A 593 0.06 1.91 -25.82
N ALA A 594 -0.48 2.26 -26.98
CA ALA A 594 -1.82 1.83 -27.39
C ALA A 594 -1.91 0.30 -27.47
N ASN A 595 -0.93 -0.36 -28.10
CA ASN A 595 -0.86 -1.82 -28.18
C ASN A 595 -0.82 -2.50 -26.81
N ILE A 596 -0.06 -1.94 -25.87
CA ILE A 596 -0.01 -2.45 -24.47
C ILE A 596 -1.40 -2.36 -23.83
N ILE A 597 -2.09 -1.22 -23.94
CA ILE A 597 -3.43 -1.06 -23.36
C ILE A 597 -4.46 -1.97 -24.05
N ILE A 598 -4.35 -2.20 -25.36
CA ILE A 598 -5.17 -3.17 -26.08
C ILE A 598 -4.95 -4.58 -25.51
N SER A 599 -3.70 -5.01 -25.32
CA SER A 599 -3.37 -6.32 -24.77
C SER A 599 -3.91 -6.51 -23.33
N LEU A 600 -3.90 -5.46 -22.50
CA LEU A 600 -4.50 -5.50 -21.16
C LEU A 600 -6.00 -5.80 -21.17
N ARG A 601 -6.71 -5.58 -22.28
CA ARG A 601 -8.15 -5.90 -22.38
C ARG A 601 -8.45 -7.38 -22.39
N VAL A 602 -7.50 -8.24 -22.78
CA VAL A 602 -7.67 -9.71 -22.72
C VAL A 602 -7.94 -10.16 -21.27
N LEU A 603 -7.49 -9.39 -20.28
CA LEU A 603 -7.80 -9.63 -18.86
C LEU A 603 -9.31 -9.64 -18.54
N ARG A 604 -10.19 -9.22 -19.46
CA ARG A 604 -11.65 -9.40 -19.37
C ARG A 604 -12.09 -10.85 -19.21
N ILE A 605 -11.25 -11.81 -19.64
CA ILE A 605 -11.54 -13.24 -19.47
C ILE A 605 -11.39 -13.68 -18.00
N VAL A 606 -10.51 -13.02 -17.23
CA VAL A 606 -10.12 -13.41 -15.86
C VAL A 606 -11.34 -13.47 -14.94
N PRO A 607 -12.22 -12.45 -14.85
CA PRO A 607 -13.38 -12.51 -13.96
C PRO A 607 -14.48 -13.49 -14.40
N ARG A 608 -14.39 -14.06 -15.62
CA ARG A 608 -15.38 -14.98 -16.19
C ARG A 608 -15.05 -16.45 -15.90
N LEU A 609 -13.77 -16.76 -15.69
CA LEU A 609 -13.30 -18.10 -15.34
C LEU A 609 -13.36 -18.28 -13.82
N LYS A 610 -14.27 -19.14 -13.32
CA LYS A 610 -14.54 -19.29 -11.87
C LYS A 610 -13.26 -19.52 -11.05
N SER A 611 -12.38 -20.43 -11.49
CA SER A 611 -11.13 -20.75 -10.77
C SER A 611 -10.17 -19.57 -10.72
N ILE A 612 -10.00 -18.85 -11.82
CA ILE A 612 -9.08 -17.71 -11.92
C ILE A 612 -9.66 -16.47 -11.22
N LYS A 613 -10.97 -16.24 -11.32
CA LYS A 613 -11.67 -15.16 -10.64
C LYS A 613 -11.40 -15.18 -9.13
N ILE A 614 -11.41 -16.37 -8.53
CA ILE A 614 -11.14 -16.54 -7.10
C ILE A 614 -9.73 -16.05 -6.74
N VAL A 615 -8.73 -16.47 -7.52
CA VAL A 615 -7.33 -16.05 -7.33
C VAL A 615 -7.19 -14.55 -7.51
N TRP A 616 -7.80 -14.00 -8.57
CA TRP A 616 -7.77 -12.57 -8.87
C TRP A 616 -8.40 -11.70 -7.78
N ASP A 617 -9.59 -12.07 -7.31
CA ASP A 617 -10.27 -11.36 -6.23
C ASP A 617 -9.45 -11.45 -4.92
N SER A 618 -8.83 -12.61 -4.66
CA SER A 618 -7.95 -12.80 -3.50
C SER A 618 -6.65 -11.97 -3.60
N MET A 619 -5.99 -11.91 -4.77
CA MET A 619 -4.79 -11.10 -4.97
C MET A 619 -5.07 -9.61 -4.82
N ARG A 620 -6.19 -9.12 -5.38
CA ARG A 620 -6.58 -7.72 -5.26
C ARG A 620 -6.82 -7.34 -3.80
N ASP A 621 -7.52 -8.20 -3.06
CA ASP A 621 -7.75 -7.99 -1.63
C ASP A 621 -6.41 -7.99 -0.88
N ILE A 622 -5.53 -8.97 -1.11
CA ILE A 622 -4.19 -9.04 -0.51
C ILE A 622 -3.40 -7.75 -0.75
N LEU A 623 -3.37 -7.23 -1.99
CA LEU A 623 -2.62 -6.02 -2.32
C LEU A 623 -3.14 -4.78 -1.57
N ALA A 624 -4.46 -4.64 -1.46
CA ALA A 624 -5.05 -3.56 -0.66
C ALA A 624 -4.69 -3.68 0.83
N ASN A 625 -4.51 -4.92 1.31
CA ASN A 625 -4.22 -5.24 2.70
C ASN A 625 -2.72 -5.09 3.06
N LEU A 626 -1.81 -5.30 2.09
CA LEU A 626 -0.37 -5.17 2.29
C LEU A 626 0.16 -3.74 2.13
N ARG A 627 -0.70 -2.74 1.92
CA ARG A 627 -0.27 -1.34 1.75
C ARG A 627 0.59 -0.79 2.90
N PHE A 628 0.32 -1.21 4.13
CA PHE A 628 1.10 -0.78 5.30
C PHE A 628 2.47 -1.45 5.33
N PHE A 629 2.53 -2.71 4.90
CA PHE A 629 3.79 -3.44 4.73
C PHE A 629 4.64 -2.84 3.60
N LEU A 630 4.03 -2.55 2.43
CA LEU A 630 4.67 -1.80 1.35
C LEU A 630 5.16 -0.43 1.84
N GLY A 631 4.45 0.21 2.77
CA GLY A 631 4.92 1.42 3.45
C GLY A 631 6.20 1.21 4.25
N VAL A 632 6.31 0.12 5.02
CA VAL A 632 7.54 -0.24 5.76
C VAL A 632 8.69 -0.54 4.79
N LEU A 633 8.41 -1.23 3.68
CA LEU A 633 9.38 -1.46 2.61
C LEU A 633 9.87 -0.15 2.00
N ALA A 634 8.97 0.76 1.66
CA ALA A 634 9.30 2.07 1.12
C ALA A 634 10.19 2.89 2.09
N VAL A 635 9.93 2.81 3.39
CA VAL A 635 10.79 3.42 4.43
C VAL A 635 12.21 2.86 4.38
N ALA A 636 12.36 1.53 4.29
CA ALA A 636 13.67 0.89 4.19
C ALA A 636 14.44 1.31 2.92
N TYR A 637 13.76 1.30 1.76
CA TYR A 637 14.34 1.78 0.49
C TYR A 637 14.81 3.22 0.60
N TYR A 638 13.98 4.11 1.16
CA TYR A 638 14.31 5.52 1.27
C TYR A 638 15.55 5.75 2.14
N VAL A 639 15.63 5.11 3.32
CA VAL A 639 16.79 5.24 4.22
C VAL A 639 18.06 4.73 3.55
N PHE A 640 18.04 3.53 2.96
CA PHE A 640 19.22 2.96 2.31
C PHE A 640 19.62 3.72 1.05
N ALA A 641 18.67 4.25 0.28
CA ALA A 641 18.96 5.05 -0.91
C ALA A 641 19.66 6.36 -0.52
N VAL A 642 19.19 7.04 0.54
CA VAL A 642 19.83 8.26 1.04
C VAL A 642 21.23 7.98 1.59
N ILE A 643 21.42 6.88 2.35
CA ILE A 643 22.74 6.48 2.84
C ILE A 643 23.66 6.14 1.66
N GLY A 644 23.17 5.39 0.67
CA GLY A 644 23.93 5.01 -0.52
C GLY A 644 24.36 6.22 -1.36
N LEU A 645 23.47 7.20 -1.53
CA LEU A 645 23.79 8.48 -2.16
C LEU A 645 24.91 9.23 -1.42
N GLN A 646 24.93 9.20 -0.09
CA GLN A 646 25.97 9.89 0.68
C GLN A 646 27.31 9.16 0.65
N LEU A 647 27.31 7.83 0.57
CA LEU A 647 28.53 7.02 0.59
C LEU A 647 29.14 6.83 -0.80
N PHE A 648 28.32 6.70 -1.84
CA PHE A 648 28.75 6.21 -3.15
C PHE A 648 28.46 7.14 -4.33
N SER A 649 27.93 8.34 -4.08
CA SER A 649 27.71 9.33 -5.15
C SER A 649 29.02 9.74 -5.81
N GLY A 650 29.04 9.68 -7.15
CA GLY A 650 30.16 10.12 -7.97
C GLY A 650 31.33 9.13 -8.05
N LEU A 651 31.21 7.93 -7.48
CA LEU A 651 32.26 6.92 -7.53
C LEU A 651 32.30 6.14 -8.85
N ILE A 652 31.13 5.85 -9.43
CA ILE A 652 31.03 5.18 -10.72
C ILE A 652 31.01 6.27 -11.81
N THR A 653 32.14 6.41 -12.51
CA THR A 653 32.34 7.34 -13.64
C THR A 653 32.81 6.57 -14.87
N LEU A 654 32.73 7.19 -16.05
CA LEU A 654 33.22 6.57 -17.29
C LEU A 654 34.73 6.27 -17.24
N GLU A 655 35.50 7.10 -16.56
CA GLU A 655 36.93 6.89 -16.34
C GLU A 655 37.20 5.68 -15.43
N ALA A 656 36.43 5.53 -14.36
CA ALA A 656 36.52 4.37 -13.47
C ALA A 656 36.14 3.06 -14.20
N LEU A 657 35.21 3.16 -15.17
CA LEU A 657 34.74 2.04 -15.97
C LEU A 657 35.73 1.64 -17.07
N ALA A 658 36.43 2.61 -17.68
CA ALA A 658 37.41 2.37 -18.73
C ALA A 658 38.60 1.51 -18.28
N ASN A 659 38.91 1.52 -16.98
CA ASN A 659 39.98 0.70 -16.40
C ASN A 659 39.57 -0.76 -16.15
N GLN A 660 38.31 -1.13 -16.41
CA GLN A 660 37.80 -2.49 -16.22
C GLN A 660 37.73 -3.22 -17.57
N THR A 661 38.73 -4.06 -17.86
CA THR A 661 38.85 -4.79 -19.14
C THR A 661 38.46 -6.26 -19.06
N ALA A 662 38.20 -6.80 -17.86
CA ALA A 662 37.85 -8.20 -17.70
C ALA A 662 36.46 -8.50 -18.28
N CYS A 663 36.33 -9.62 -19.00
CA CYS A 663 35.04 -10.25 -19.27
C CYS A 663 34.40 -10.59 -17.91
N ASP A 664 33.12 -10.26 -17.72
CA ASP A 664 32.37 -10.28 -16.44
C ASP A 664 32.58 -9.06 -15.52
N SER A 665 33.36 -8.07 -15.95
CA SER A 665 33.43 -6.79 -15.24
C SER A 665 32.10 -6.02 -15.31
N TYR A 666 31.91 -5.12 -14.35
CA TYR A 666 30.75 -4.24 -14.28
C TYR A 666 30.62 -3.36 -15.54
N ALA A 667 31.74 -3.05 -16.21
CA ALA A 667 31.78 -2.39 -17.52
C ALA A 667 31.21 -3.26 -18.64
N HIS A 668 31.70 -4.49 -18.74
CA HIS A 668 31.33 -5.41 -19.81
C HIS A 668 29.85 -5.83 -19.75
N LEU A 669 29.26 -5.86 -18.55
CA LEU A 669 27.85 -6.19 -18.34
C LEU A 669 26.89 -5.02 -18.56
N ASP A 670 27.38 -3.86 -19.02
CA ASP A 670 26.60 -2.63 -19.21
C ASP A 670 25.89 -2.17 -17.93
N TYR A 671 26.49 -2.41 -16.76
CA TYR A 671 25.92 -2.02 -15.47
C TYR A 671 26.16 -0.54 -15.13
N ALA A 672 26.67 0.27 -16.05
CA ALA A 672 26.95 1.69 -15.85
C ALA A 672 25.74 2.49 -15.34
N SER A 673 24.51 2.05 -15.61
CA SER A 673 23.28 2.67 -15.10
C SER A 673 22.95 2.36 -13.64
N LEU A 674 23.61 1.38 -13.03
CA LEU A 674 23.34 0.88 -11.67
C LEU A 674 24.16 1.63 -10.61
N HIS A 675 23.96 2.94 -10.49
CA HIS A 675 24.76 3.80 -9.62
C HIS A 675 23.97 4.56 -8.55
N PHE A 676 24.69 5.11 -7.56
CA PHE A 676 24.14 5.98 -6.51
C PHE A 676 24.36 7.48 -6.79
N ASN A 677 24.32 7.92 -8.06
CA ASN A 677 24.48 9.34 -8.41
C ASN A 677 23.19 10.16 -8.24
N ASP A 678 22.03 9.52 -8.37
CA ASP A 678 20.70 10.12 -8.20
C ASP A 678 19.76 9.16 -7.45
N PHE A 679 18.64 9.69 -6.97
CA PHE A 679 17.72 8.95 -6.11
C PHE A 679 16.92 7.88 -6.87
N ALA A 680 16.57 8.13 -8.14
CA ALA A 680 15.84 7.15 -8.94
C ALA A 680 16.73 5.94 -9.29
N ALA A 681 17.96 6.17 -9.72
CA ALA A 681 18.92 5.10 -9.96
C ALA A 681 19.23 4.31 -8.68
N ALA A 682 19.40 4.99 -7.53
CA ALA A 682 19.62 4.33 -6.25
C ALA A 682 18.48 3.37 -5.87
N ILE A 683 17.21 3.74 -6.13
CA ILE A 683 16.07 2.83 -5.92
C ILE A 683 16.18 1.58 -6.79
N VAL A 684 16.57 1.72 -8.06
CA VAL A 684 16.74 0.58 -8.98
C VAL A 684 17.89 -0.31 -8.53
N VAL A 685 19.03 0.25 -8.14
CA VAL A 685 20.16 -0.52 -7.58
C VAL A 685 19.71 -1.33 -6.37
N LEU A 686 19.00 -0.72 -5.43
CA LEU A 686 18.49 -1.41 -4.25
C LEU A 686 17.48 -2.50 -4.59
N TRP A 687 16.67 -2.30 -5.64
CA TRP A 687 15.74 -3.29 -6.16
C TRP A 687 16.47 -4.50 -6.74
N ASP A 688 17.49 -4.27 -7.58
CA ASP A 688 18.29 -5.36 -8.17
C ASP A 688 19.05 -6.14 -7.08
N LEU A 689 19.59 -5.43 -6.08
CA LEU A 689 20.21 -6.06 -4.90
C LEU A 689 19.20 -6.86 -4.05
N MET A 690 17.94 -6.42 -3.95
CA MET A 690 16.89 -7.14 -3.21
C MET A 690 16.52 -8.46 -3.89
N ILE A 691 16.61 -8.54 -5.22
CA ILE A 691 16.39 -9.78 -6.00
C ILE A 691 17.55 -10.77 -5.82
N VAL A 692 18.72 -10.30 -5.36
CA VAL A 692 19.92 -11.10 -5.02
C VAL A 692 20.65 -11.69 -6.23
N ASN A 693 20.16 -11.54 -7.45
CA ASN A 693 20.91 -11.98 -8.64
C ASN A 693 22.06 -11.03 -8.98
N ASN A 694 23.24 -11.54 -9.35
CA ASN A 694 24.44 -10.76 -9.71
C ASN A 694 24.84 -9.65 -8.70
N TRP A 695 24.34 -9.70 -7.47
CA TRP A 695 24.55 -8.65 -6.47
C TRP A 695 26.02 -8.50 -6.07
N HIS A 696 26.78 -9.59 -6.15
CA HIS A 696 28.20 -9.63 -5.84
C HIS A 696 29.04 -8.84 -6.84
N VAL A 697 28.62 -8.76 -8.12
CA VAL A 697 29.27 -7.96 -9.15
C VAL A 697 29.14 -6.47 -8.80
N ILE A 698 27.92 -6.05 -8.44
CA ILE A 698 27.63 -4.68 -8.00
C ILE A 698 28.45 -4.36 -6.74
N ALA A 699 28.38 -5.23 -5.72
CA ALA A 699 29.10 -5.04 -4.47
C ALA A 699 30.63 -4.97 -4.65
N ASN A 700 31.19 -5.78 -5.56
CA ASN A 700 32.62 -5.75 -5.87
C ASN A 700 33.03 -4.47 -6.60
N ALA A 701 32.23 -3.97 -7.55
CA ALA A 701 32.52 -2.71 -8.25
C ALA A 701 32.59 -1.51 -7.29
N PHE A 702 31.64 -1.43 -6.36
CA PHE A 702 31.67 -0.40 -5.31
C PHE A 702 32.78 -0.63 -4.28
N ALA A 703 33.13 -1.87 -3.97
CA ALA A 703 34.25 -2.19 -3.09
C ALA A 703 35.61 -1.83 -3.71
N THR A 704 35.77 -1.94 -5.03
CA THR A 704 36.98 -1.48 -5.72
C THR A 704 37.08 0.04 -5.76
N ALA A 705 35.96 0.76 -5.83
CA ALA A 705 35.94 2.21 -5.89
C ALA A 705 36.03 2.90 -4.51
N ALA A 706 35.33 2.37 -3.50
CA ALA A 706 35.24 2.96 -2.15
C ALA A 706 36.10 2.26 -1.08
N GLY A 707 36.66 1.09 -1.40
CA GLY A 707 37.36 0.21 -0.46
C GLY A 707 36.51 -0.96 0.02
N GLN A 708 37.18 -1.99 0.56
CA GLN A 708 36.55 -3.28 0.91
C GLN A 708 35.44 -3.16 1.96
N ALA A 709 35.47 -2.13 2.81
CA ALA A 709 34.43 -1.86 3.81
C ALA A 709 33.05 -1.59 3.19
N ALA A 710 32.98 -1.18 1.91
CA ALA A 710 31.71 -0.98 1.21
C ALA A 710 30.85 -2.25 1.14
N ARG A 711 31.47 -3.44 1.17
CA ARG A 711 30.75 -4.73 1.23
C ARG A 711 29.81 -4.82 2.43
N ILE A 712 30.14 -4.19 3.55
CA ILE A 712 29.30 -4.17 4.76
C ILE A 712 27.94 -3.54 4.45
N TYR A 713 27.90 -2.45 3.68
CA TYR A 713 26.65 -1.80 3.27
C TYR A 713 25.75 -2.78 2.49
N PHE A 714 26.30 -3.47 1.49
CA PHE A 714 25.54 -4.40 0.66
C PHE A 714 25.06 -5.63 1.44
N VAL A 715 25.89 -6.16 2.35
CA VAL A 715 25.50 -7.28 3.23
C VAL A 715 24.38 -6.86 4.20
N ILE A 716 24.46 -5.66 4.78
CA ILE A 716 23.39 -5.13 5.65
C ILE A 716 22.10 -4.95 4.85
N TRP A 717 22.16 -4.41 3.63
CA TRP A 717 20.99 -4.28 2.78
C TRP A 717 20.37 -5.64 2.43
N TRP A 718 21.18 -6.63 2.06
CA TRP A 718 20.72 -7.99 1.81
C TRP A 718 20.02 -8.60 3.05
N LEU A 719 20.59 -8.39 4.24
CA LEU A 719 20.00 -8.85 5.49
C LEU A 719 18.63 -8.18 5.76
N VAL A 720 18.54 -6.86 5.58
CA VAL A 720 17.31 -6.11 5.87
C VAL A 720 16.23 -6.40 4.80
N SER A 721 16.59 -6.40 3.53
CA SER A 721 15.65 -6.51 2.42
C SER A 721 15.26 -7.97 2.12
N ALA A 722 16.20 -8.77 1.61
CA ALA A 722 15.94 -10.14 1.17
C ALA A 722 15.67 -11.08 2.35
N ILE A 723 16.39 -10.93 3.46
CA ILE A 723 16.24 -11.84 4.60
C ILE A 723 15.09 -11.43 5.53
N ILE A 724 15.03 -10.17 5.99
CA ILE A 724 14.03 -9.77 6.98
C ILE A 724 12.69 -9.41 6.33
N ILE A 725 12.70 -8.46 5.39
CA ILE A 725 11.47 -7.93 4.79
C ILE A 725 10.80 -8.98 3.89
N MET A 726 11.51 -9.60 2.94
CA MET A 726 10.87 -10.53 1.99
C MET A 726 10.33 -11.81 2.65
N ASN A 727 11.01 -12.33 3.68
CA ASN A 727 10.46 -13.45 4.46
C ASN A 727 9.22 -13.03 5.27
N THR A 728 9.22 -11.81 5.81
CA THR A 728 8.04 -11.25 6.48
C THR A 728 6.87 -11.07 5.51
N PHE A 729 7.13 -10.57 4.30
CA PHE A 729 6.12 -10.44 3.24
C PHE A 729 5.51 -11.80 2.90
N THR A 730 6.35 -12.82 2.73
CA THR A 730 5.92 -14.19 2.45
C THR A 730 5.07 -14.75 3.58
N ALA A 731 5.50 -14.56 4.84
CA ALA A 731 4.75 -14.99 6.02
C ALA A 731 3.35 -14.34 6.08
N LEU A 732 3.24 -13.04 5.82
CA LEU A 732 1.96 -12.32 5.80
C LEU A 732 1.02 -12.81 4.70
N ILE A 733 1.54 -13.08 3.50
CA ILE A 733 0.74 -13.64 2.40
C ILE A 733 0.21 -15.02 2.79
N LEU A 734 1.04 -15.87 3.38
CA LEU A 734 0.63 -17.19 3.84
C LEU A 734 -0.46 -17.12 4.91
N ASP A 735 -0.32 -16.24 5.92
CA ASP A 735 -1.33 -16.05 6.97
C ASP A 735 -2.67 -15.63 6.36
N ILE A 736 -2.69 -14.63 5.46
CA ILE A 736 -3.91 -14.19 4.77
C ILE A 736 -4.52 -15.31 3.92
N TYR A 737 -3.69 -16.06 3.20
CA TYR A 737 -4.14 -17.16 2.37
C TYR A 737 -4.79 -18.27 3.20
N PHE A 738 -4.17 -18.71 4.30
CA PHE A 738 -4.72 -19.72 5.18
C PHE A 738 -6.02 -19.27 5.86
N LEU A 739 -6.12 -18.01 6.29
CA LEU A 739 -7.36 -17.45 6.83
C LEU A 739 -8.51 -17.48 5.81
N ARG A 740 -8.22 -17.17 4.53
CA ARG A 740 -9.21 -17.26 3.44
C ARG A 740 -9.58 -18.70 3.08
N LEU A 741 -8.67 -19.66 3.30
CA LEU A 741 -8.96 -21.06 3.09
C LEU A 741 -9.89 -21.59 4.19
N SER A 742 -9.61 -21.29 5.47
CA SER A 742 -10.40 -21.71 6.62
C SER A 742 -11.83 -21.16 6.60
N THR A 743 -12.02 -19.91 6.17
CA THR A 743 -13.37 -19.32 6.01
C THR A 743 -14.23 -20.05 4.96
N LYS A 744 -13.61 -20.57 3.90
CA LYS A 744 -14.33 -21.32 2.84
C LYS A 744 -14.73 -22.73 3.26
N THR A 745 -13.93 -23.40 4.10
CA THR A 745 -14.30 -24.74 4.60
C THR A 745 -15.50 -24.69 5.54
N THR A 746 -15.70 -23.58 6.26
CA THR A 746 -16.75 -23.43 7.26
C THR A 746 -18.07 -22.88 6.70
N SER A 747 -18.06 -22.24 5.52
CA SER A 747 -19.26 -21.67 4.87
C SER A 747 -19.62 -22.42 3.57
N PRO A 748 -20.41 -23.52 3.65
CA PRO A 748 -20.91 -24.22 2.47
C PRO A 748 -22.15 -23.56 1.85
N ASN A 749 -22.59 -22.38 2.30
CA ASN A 749 -23.83 -21.77 1.79
C ASN A 749 -23.62 -21.03 0.45
N PRO A 750 -24.16 -21.51 -0.68
CA PRO A 750 -24.01 -20.89 -2.00
C PRO A 750 -24.87 -19.62 -2.20
N ALA A 751 -25.50 -19.12 -1.13
CA ALA A 751 -26.49 -18.05 -1.17
C ALA A 751 -25.93 -16.65 -0.83
N THR A 752 -24.63 -16.51 -0.54
CA THR A 752 -24.03 -15.19 -0.37
C THR A 752 -24.07 -14.45 -1.71
N PRO A 753 -24.78 -13.31 -1.81
CA PRO A 753 -24.90 -12.59 -3.07
C PRO A 753 -23.53 -12.19 -3.60
N ALA A 754 -23.37 -12.26 -4.91
CA ALA A 754 -22.10 -12.24 -5.64
C ALA A 754 -21.22 -10.97 -5.51
N PHE A 755 -21.55 -10.03 -4.62
CA PHE A 755 -20.79 -8.78 -4.42
C PHE A 755 -20.86 -8.30 -2.97
N VAL A 756 -20.19 -9.02 -2.07
CA VAL A 756 -19.89 -8.51 -0.73
C VAL A 756 -18.64 -7.65 -0.82
N GLN A 757 -18.81 -6.31 -0.78
CA GLN A 757 -17.69 -5.39 -0.73
C GLN A 757 -17.31 -5.17 0.74
N PHE A 758 -16.13 -5.64 1.14
CA PHE A 758 -15.56 -5.31 2.44
C PHE A 758 -15.03 -3.87 2.37
N ASP A 759 -15.65 -2.97 3.14
CA ASP A 759 -15.20 -1.57 3.24
C ASP A 759 -14.10 -1.43 4.33
N ASP A 760 -14.01 -2.40 5.25
CA ASP A 760 -12.94 -2.49 6.23
C ASP A 760 -12.44 -3.93 6.40
N PHE A 761 -11.13 -4.07 6.57
CA PHE A 761 -10.41 -5.33 6.69
C PHE A 761 -10.81 -6.12 7.94
N ALA A 762 -11.19 -5.44 9.03
CA ALA A 762 -11.67 -6.10 10.25
C ALA A 762 -12.91 -6.99 10.00
N GLN A 763 -13.71 -6.66 8.98
CA GLN A 763 -14.90 -7.42 8.62
C GLN A 763 -14.57 -8.80 8.02
N VAL A 764 -13.38 -8.98 7.43
CA VAL A 764 -12.90 -10.28 6.91
C VAL A 764 -12.57 -11.24 8.06
N PHE A 765 -12.12 -10.69 9.20
CA PHE A 765 -11.67 -11.47 10.35
C PHE A 765 -12.79 -11.76 11.33
N ARG A 766 -13.97 -11.15 11.16
CA ARG A 766 -15.04 -11.15 12.15
C ARG A 766 -15.36 -12.52 12.75
N GLU A 767 -15.44 -13.56 11.91
CA GLU A 767 -15.75 -14.93 12.36
C GLU A 767 -14.66 -15.54 13.27
N HIS A 768 -13.44 -15.01 13.21
CA HIS A 768 -12.28 -15.45 14.00
C HIS A 768 -12.00 -14.53 15.19
N LEU A 769 -12.75 -13.43 15.36
CA LEU A 769 -12.55 -12.49 16.46
C LEU A 769 -13.44 -12.86 17.65
N VAL A 770 -12.89 -12.75 18.85
CA VAL A 770 -13.61 -13.01 20.10
C VAL A 770 -14.25 -11.72 20.57
N GLU A 771 -15.53 -11.75 20.95
CA GLU A 771 -16.15 -10.56 21.54
C GLU A 771 -15.57 -10.29 22.94
N PRO A 772 -15.12 -9.05 23.25
CA PRO A 772 -14.61 -8.73 24.57
C PRO A 772 -15.73 -8.75 25.62
N ASP A 773 -15.39 -9.26 26.79
CA ASP A 773 -16.33 -9.36 27.91
C ASP A 773 -16.65 -7.97 28.49
N TYR A 774 -17.86 -7.80 29.02
CA TYR A 774 -18.32 -6.54 29.58
C TYR A 774 -17.44 -6.09 30.76
N HIS A 775 -16.99 -7.01 31.60
CA HIS A 775 -16.11 -6.69 32.73
C HIS A 775 -14.76 -6.11 32.26
N GLN A 776 -14.17 -6.69 31.22
CA GLN A 776 -12.91 -6.20 30.63
C GLN A 776 -13.08 -4.79 30.05
N LEU A 777 -14.19 -4.53 29.35
CA LEU A 777 -14.49 -3.20 28.83
C LEU A 777 -14.71 -2.19 29.96
N MET A 778 -15.37 -2.59 31.05
CA MET A 778 -15.59 -1.74 32.23
C MET A 778 -14.29 -1.40 32.96
N LEU A 779 -13.38 -2.35 33.11
CA LEU A 779 -12.04 -2.10 33.66
C LEU A 779 -11.30 -1.08 32.80
N ALA A 780 -11.26 -1.27 31.49
CA ALA A 780 -10.64 -0.31 30.58
C ALA A 780 -11.33 1.07 30.62
N ALA A 781 -12.66 1.10 30.76
CA ALA A 781 -13.43 2.35 30.86
C ALA A 781 -13.14 3.11 32.17
N ARG A 782 -12.83 2.44 33.28
CA ARG A 782 -12.45 3.11 34.55
C ARG A 782 -11.20 3.97 34.41
N HIS A 783 -10.30 3.66 33.46
CA HIS A 783 -9.11 4.47 33.19
C HIS A 783 -9.41 5.75 32.39
N ILE A 784 -10.63 5.91 31.85
CA ILE A 784 -11.08 7.17 31.28
C ILE A 784 -11.45 8.09 32.45
N ARG A 785 -10.64 9.13 32.69
CA ARG A 785 -10.63 10.03 33.86
C ARG A 785 -11.99 10.61 34.31
N TRP A 786 -13.04 10.52 33.48
CA TRP A 786 -14.42 10.88 33.82
C TRP A 786 -15.21 9.77 34.58
N LEU A 787 -14.67 8.56 34.69
CA LEU A 787 -15.32 7.38 35.32
C LEU A 787 -14.65 6.93 36.63
N ALA A 788 -13.48 7.49 36.97
CA ALA A 788 -12.77 7.19 38.21
C ALA A 788 -12.54 8.47 39.04
N PRO A 789 -12.72 8.42 40.38
CA PRO A 789 -12.35 9.51 41.26
C PRO A 789 -10.83 9.80 41.20
N GLU A 790 -10.45 11.05 41.43
CA GLU A 790 -9.14 11.67 41.14
C GLU A 790 -7.89 10.98 41.73
N SER A 791 -8.03 9.98 42.60
CA SER A 791 -6.91 9.33 43.28
C SER A 791 -6.16 8.27 42.45
N ALA A 792 -6.64 7.89 41.25
CA ALA A 792 -6.04 6.82 40.44
C ALA A 792 -5.28 7.28 39.16
N ALA A 793 -5.11 8.60 38.96
CA ALA A 793 -4.70 9.18 37.68
C ALA A 793 -3.20 9.11 37.32
N SER A 794 -2.34 8.52 38.15
CA SER A 794 -0.87 8.57 37.95
C SER A 794 -0.28 7.41 37.11
N ALA A 795 -0.99 6.28 36.94
CA ALA A 795 -0.46 5.03 36.36
C ALA A 795 -0.79 4.79 34.86
N THR A 796 -1.51 5.68 34.18
CA THR A 796 -2.54 5.28 33.21
C THR A 796 -2.17 5.18 31.71
N ALA A 797 -1.03 5.70 31.25
CA ALA A 797 -0.67 5.62 29.82
C ALA A 797 0.20 4.40 29.46
N ALA A 798 1.05 3.96 30.39
CA ALA A 798 1.94 2.81 30.20
C ALA A 798 1.18 1.48 30.35
N GLU A 799 0.18 1.41 31.23
CA GLU A 799 -0.66 0.21 31.41
C GLU A 799 -1.63 -0.03 30.24
N ALA A 800 -2.14 1.02 29.59
CA ALA A 800 -2.96 0.86 28.38
C ALA A 800 -2.14 0.33 27.18
N GLU A 801 -0.86 0.66 27.12
CA GLU A 801 0.09 0.10 26.15
C GLU A 801 0.55 -1.32 26.57
N ALA A 802 0.62 -1.59 27.88
CA ALA A 802 0.89 -2.93 28.43
C ALA A 802 -0.29 -3.90 28.21
N ILE A 803 -1.54 -3.46 28.29
CA ILE A 803 -2.72 -4.27 27.95
C ILE A 803 -2.76 -4.54 26.42
N ASP A 804 -2.33 -3.59 25.60
CA ASP A 804 -2.13 -3.82 24.15
C ASP A 804 -0.98 -4.83 23.87
N ASP A 805 -0.02 -5.00 24.79
CA ASP A 805 1.07 -6.00 24.71
C ASP A 805 0.73 -7.34 25.41
N GLU A 806 -0.21 -7.37 26.35
CA GLU A 806 -0.66 -8.58 27.05
C GLU A 806 -1.77 -9.31 26.25
N VAL A 807 -2.51 -8.58 25.42
CA VAL A 807 -3.49 -9.12 24.45
C VAL A 807 -2.84 -9.52 23.11
N ALA A 808 -1.58 -9.13 22.84
CA ALA A 808 -0.84 -9.38 21.60
C ALA A 808 0.30 -10.41 21.75
#